data_AF-A0A2S0WQZ4-F1
#
_entry.id   AF-A0A2S0WQZ4-F1
#
_cell.length_a   1.000
_cell.length_b   1.000
_cell.length_c   1.000
_cell.angle_alpha   90.00
_cell.angle_beta   90.00
_cell.angle_gamma   90.00
#
_symmetry.space_group_name_H-M   'P 1'
#
loop_
_entity.id
_entity.type
_entity.pdbx_description
1 polymer ?
#
loop_
_entity_poly.entity_id
_entity_poly.type
_entity_poly.pdbx_seq_one_letter_code
_entity_poly.pdbx_strand_id
1 'polypeptide(L)'
;MTLPLVSLPTSASAADAELASGPDWAVSQAPGGYLVTVDLDKKLPMVSDAPTIEVDGRSIGIATEAADGKSLSVFTTDPGVAKADDVEAGWFSKPPTGIAARLAAAANAAPLAAEAEELDANPASTGTYDITESVYNFGAQSIDLAGIGGIKGEMQGKIYLPKTGGARPTVLLLHGRHTSCSTGVTPATRWPCNPGQINVPSFAGYDGTARALASHGYAVVSIAANAINSNDNQLALDQGAQARGQLLLDTLTMLDKAGKGQSVSYFDAQTNKDVTLADALADQQPLPGLTEATQPMSPADLVGRFDLTNVGMMGHSRGGEGVTSAATLNQALDKPWGIKTILPLAPVDFARMTVPNVAMNVILPYCDGDVSNQQGQHMLDDSRYAFDDDSLRSGVWAMGANHNFFNTVWTPGVYGYSVSDDWGATSTDAVCGPRGATNIRMTAQEQYDMGTAYMAGWFRMTLGGEKQFLPMFDGSGAVPAVLNGEDVRSVSTAPSSARTTITSFESTSSLVRPVGSATATVCASAAGRTVPQALPTCTTSINTSAAPHWTPASNGGNVPATPVTKLAWTALSAGQTPSELRVGVPAKARNAGTAERLSVKIAADESVTTGTDLTLSVIDGEGATYSSKVSALNPLAVNRLPASGTSALLKKLVLQQVDVPTSALKDAGLDLSDIREVRFAAATGADATPTGAVYLSDLAFESSSVGTPAVKTEPTINVLAPTVAEGNAPGTADIAVYLDKKASSSVTGYVSTLGSATGRGGITMEKVTFAPGETCKVVSSPILGDKLPSTTDSTVIKTSVINTSGAVMGSKALGNLVVREDDGVTGSAVALPAAGVQGDACAELAASATTGSVTVSDETPAPGDQVTFTASGYRSGESVAFAIGTMSLGSALADASGTVVLTATLPADAALGEAAVTAVGSGTGFTSTGSVAVLNATATTLALSPEIPEINESATLTATVTGADTAGTVEFFDGDSSLGTADVKAGSATLEVPAGFKAGEHSFTAVFGQTASAQRSESNVVGLTLTKGKSGIALILAADTSVYGTGVKGSVAVANGDGGTVTVSYGSTSVTVKLGDADTATFSLPKTLNAGTYDVKAVFNGTDKVDPSGVATAKHVVKKKATTAKTSVPGSKAKKGKNFKVTSYVRGATAGTYPTGTVKVYVKKPGGSYVLKRTLTLSASSKGVVSTKVKVTKKGTARIKSVYSGNGNYGKVTSPVKAVKITK
;
A
#
# COMPACT_ATOMS: atom_id res chain seq x y z
N MET A 1 -24.52 22.55 17.65
CA MET A 1 -24.52 23.76 18.50
C MET A 1 -23.05 24.01 18.86
N THR A 2 -22.38 24.93 18.16
CA THR A 2 -21.01 25.32 18.46
C THR A 2 -21.02 26.14 19.74
N LEU A 3 -20.62 25.52 20.86
CA LEU A 3 -20.37 26.27 22.09
C LEU A 3 -19.14 27.18 21.87
N PRO A 4 -19.18 28.45 22.32
CA PRO A 4 -18.03 29.31 22.24
C PRO A 4 -16.92 28.76 23.15
N LEU A 5 -15.69 28.69 22.63
CA LEU A 5 -14.51 28.42 23.44
C LEU A 5 -14.49 29.35 24.65
N VAL A 6 -14.48 28.76 25.85
CA VAL A 6 -14.25 29.50 27.09
C VAL A 6 -12.85 30.12 26.97
N SER A 7 -12.79 31.44 27.06
CA SER A 7 -11.54 32.20 27.07
C SER A 7 -10.59 31.64 28.13
N LEU A 8 -9.43 31.14 27.69
CA LEU A 8 -8.33 30.75 28.56
C LEU A 8 -7.90 31.94 29.43
N PRO A 9 -7.65 31.77 30.74
CA PRO A 9 -7.04 32.82 31.52
C PRO A 9 -5.60 33.04 31.03
N THR A 10 -5.35 34.21 30.44
CA THR A 10 -4.02 34.72 30.17
C THR A 10 -3.37 35.16 31.47
N SER A 11 -2.67 34.26 32.17
CA SER A 11 -1.52 34.60 33.03
C SER A 11 -1.09 33.43 33.91
N ALA A 12 0.10 32.87 33.66
CA ALA A 12 1.22 32.93 34.60
C ALA A 12 2.49 32.45 33.88
N SER A 13 3.44 33.36 33.67
CA SER A 13 4.84 33.01 33.44
C SER A 13 5.31 32.20 34.65
N ALA A 14 5.53 30.89 34.48
CA ALA A 14 6.26 30.10 35.46
C ALA A 14 7.76 30.33 35.22
N ALA A 15 8.37 31.14 36.07
CA ALA A 15 9.82 31.13 36.24
C ALA A 15 10.20 29.84 36.97
N ASP A 16 11.28 29.17 36.52
CA ASP A 16 12.14 28.17 37.19
C ASP A 16 11.66 27.68 38.58
N ALA A 17 10.52 27.00 38.63
CA ALA A 17 10.12 26.27 39.82
C ALA A 17 10.77 24.88 39.74
N GLU A 18 11.51 24.50 40.77
CA GLU A 18 12.01 23.14 40.94
C GLU A 18 10.81 22.18 40.86
N LEU A 19 10.80 21.31 39.84
CA LEU A 19 9.71 20.33 39.63
C LEU A 19 9.74 19.31 40.76
N ALA A 20 8.56 18.90 41.22
CA ALA A 20 8.43 17.89 42.26
C ALA A 20 9.14 16.58 41.89
N SER A 21 9.85 16.01 42.86
CA SER A 21 10.47 14.68 42.76
C SER A 21 10.53 14.03 44.13
N GLY A 22 10.49 12.70 44.12
CA GLY A 22 10.66 11.86 45.30
C GLY A 22 11.85 10.91 45.14
N PRO A 23 12.08 10.03 46.12
CA PRO A 23 13.18 9.06 46.07
C PRO A 23 13.03 8.02 44.95
N ASP A 24 11.80 7.75 44.50
CA ASP A 24 11.40 6.72 43.55
C ASP A 24 10.46 7.25 42.45
N TRP A 25 10.33 8.56 42.30
CA TRP A 25 9.53 9.18 41.24
C TRP A 25 10.04 10.57 40.89
N ALA A 26 9.74 11.03 39.67
CA ALA A 26 10.13 12.36 39.22
C ALA A 26 9.10 12.95 38.26
N VAL A 27 8.99 14.28 38.28
CA VAL A 27 8.24 15.06 37.29
C VAL A 27 9.24 15.84 36.44
N SER A 28 9.18 15.66 35.12
CA SER A 28 10.01 16.39 34.17
C SER A 28 9.19 17.17 33.15
N GLN A 29 9.80 18.21 32.59
CA GLN A 29 9.18 18.99 31.51
C GLN A 29 9.27 18.21 30.19
N ALA A 30 8.13 18.13 29.50
CA ALA A 30 7.97 17.46 28.22
C ALA A 30 7.15 18.35 27.27
N PRO A 31 7.29 18.21 25.93
CA PRO A 31 6.59 19.05 24.98
C PRO A 31 5.07 19.05 25.23
N GLY A 32 4.52 20.22 25.48
CA GLY A 32 3.12 20.42 25.85
C GLY A 32 2.65 19.90 27.20
N GLY A 33 3.53 19.63 28.16
CA GLY A 33 3.14 19.32 29.54
C GLY A 33 4.26 18.76 30.44
N TYR A 34 3.90 17.73 31.20
CA TYR A 34 4.76 17.08 32.17
C TYR A 34 4.79 15.58 31.93
N LEU A 35 5.97 14.98 32.09
CA LEU A 35 6.13 13.54 32.16
C LEU A 35 6.31 13.15 33.63
N VAL A 36 5.40 12.32 34.15
CA VAL A 36 5.50 11.76 35.49
C VAL A 36 6.04 10.34 35.36
N THR A 37 7.14 10.04 36.05
CA THR A 37 7.76 8.70 36.05
C THR A 37 7.83 8.16 37.47
N VAL A 38 7.50 6.89 37.65
CA VAL A 38 7.62 6.14 38.91
C VAL A 38 8.55 4.96 38.68
N ASP A 39 9.61 4.87 39.46
CA ASP A 39 10.52 3.73 39.54
C ASP A 39 9.95 2.68 40.51
N LEU A 40 10.04 1.41 40.13
CA LEU A 40 9.51 0.29 40.88
C LEU A 40 10.65 -0.56 41.46
N ASP A 41 10.56 -0.87 42.77
CA ASP A 41 11.49 -1.77 43.46
C ASP A 41 11.61 -3.16 42.81
N LYS A 42 10.53 -3.59 42.15
CA LYS A 42 10.39 -4.90 41.49
C LYS A 42 9.69 -4.70 40.16
N LYS A 43 9.83 -5.70 39.28
CA LYS A 43 9.09 -5.72 38.02
C LYS A 43 7.60 -5.64 38.27
N LEU A 44 6.90 -4.85 37.45
CA LEU A 44 5.45 -4.75 37.46
C LEU A 44 4.83 -6.17 37.37
N PRO A 45 3.87 -6.51 38.25
CA PRO A 45 3.25 -7.82 38.21
C PRO A 45 2.42 -8.00 36.93
N MET A 46 2.38 -9.24 36.44
CA MET A 46 1.61 -9.57 35.23
C MET A 46 0.17 -9.86 35.59
N VAL A 47 -0.66 -8.83 35.50
CA VAL A 47 -2.12 -8.86 35.70
C VAL A 47 -2.81 -8.37 34.42
N SER A 48 -4.08 -8.65 34.26
CA SER A 48 -4.83 -8.31 33.05
C SER A 48 -5.09 -6.81 32.94
N ASP A 49 -5.27 -6.14 34.08
CA ASP A 49 -5.57 -4.71 34.16
C ASP A 49 -4.46 -3.82 33.55
N ALA A 50 -4.83 -2.59 33.19
CA ALA A 50 -3.90 -1.61 32.66
C ALA A 50 -3.25 -0.82 33.82
N PRO A 51 -1.91 -0.67 33.86
CA PRO A 51 -1.26 0.10 34.91
C PRO A 51 -1.60 1.59 34.78
N THR A 52 -1.68 2.28 35.91
CA THR A 52 -1.86 3.74 36.00
C THR A 52 -0.81 4.36 36.91
N ILE A 53 -0.66 5.68 36.85
CA ILE A 53 0.04 6.46 37.90
C ILE A 53 -1.00 7.23 38.71
N GLU A 54 -0.87 7.21 40.03
CA GLU A 54 -1.66 8.02 40.97
C GLU A 54 -0.77 9.13 41.53
N VAL A 55 -1.26 10.38 41.50
CA VAL A 55 -0.62 11.55 42.10
C VAL A 55 -1.52 12.07 43.21
N ASP A 56 -1.01 12.16 44.43
CA ASP A 56 -1.74 12.57 45.64
C ASP A 56 -3.08 11.80 45.80
N GLY A 57 -3.05 10.49 45.52
CA GLY A 57 -4.21 9.59 45.58
C GLY A 57 -5.25 9.78 44.46
N ARG A 58 -4.88 10.39 43.32
CA ARG A 58 -5.72 10.51 42.12
C ARG A 58 -5.00 9.94 40.90
N SER A 59 -5.65 9.02 40.20
CA SER A 59 -5.14 8.51 38.92
C SER A 59 -5.02 9.62 37.89
N ILE A 60 -3.83 9.79 37.30
CA ILE A 60 -3.53 10.76 36.24
C ILE A 60 -3.50 10.14 34.84
N GLY A 61 -3.81 8.84 34.71
CA GLY A 61 -3.97 8.17 33.42
C GLY A 61 -3.30 6.80 33.35
N ILE A 62 -3.49 6.13 32.20
CA ILE A 62 -2.86 4.85 31.86
C ILE A 62 -1.37 5.09 31.64
N ALA A 63 -0.56 4.29 32.32
CA ALA A 63 0.89 4.37 32.26
C ALA A 63 1.47 3.48 31.16
N THR A 64 2.56 3.97 30.57
CA THR A 64 3.43 3.15 29.72
C THR A 64 4.43 2.45 30.62
N GLU A 65 4.47 1.13 30.52
CA GLU A 65 5.46 0.30 31.22
C GLU A 65 6.78 0.34 30.45
N ALA A 66 7.90 0.60 31.14
CA ALA A 66 9.22 0.52 30.54
C ALA A 66 9.56 -0.92 30.13
N ALA A 67 10.43 -1.09 29.14
CA ALA A 67 10.75 -2.42 28.60
C ALA A 67 11.29 -3.39 29.67
N ASP A 68 12.03 -2.92 30.67
CA ASP A 68 12.54 -3.76 31.77
C ASP A 68 11.49 -4.11 32.83
N GLY A 69 10.32 -3.49 32.75
CA GLY A 69 9.18 -3.60 33.66
C GLY A 69 9.39 -2.91 35.00
N LYS A 70 10.40 -2.04 35.14
CA LYS A 70 10.79 -1.43 36.41
C LYS A 70 10.44 0.05 36.54
N SER A 71 9.80 0.64 35.55
CA SER A 71 9.24 1.98 35.69
C SER A 71 7.94 2.13 34.90
N LEU A 72 7.13 3.08 35.35
CA LEU A 72 5.90 3.51 34.70
C LEU A 72 6.05 4.99 34.35
N SER A 73 5.51 5.39 33.20
CA SER A 73 5.43 6.82 32.85
C SER A 73 4.06 7.21 32.30
N VAL A 74 3.61 8.41 32.65
CA VAL A 74 2.36 9.02 32.15
C VAL A 74 2.66 10.46 31.75
N PHE A 75 2.26 10.82 30.53
CA PHE A 75 2.22 12.22 30.13
C PHE A 75 0.95 12.89 30.66
N THR A 76 1.09 14.10 31.21
CA THR A 76 -0.02 14.88 31.74
C THR A 76 0.15 16.37 31.50
N THR A 77 -0.94 17.08 31.20
CA THR A 77 -0.96 18.54 31.12
C THR A 77 -1.47 19.19 32.41
N ASP A 78 -1.60 18.44 33.50
CA ASP A 78 -2.09 18.97 34.78
C ASP A 78 -0.94 19.68 35.52
N PRO A 79 -0.96 21.01 35.67
CA PRO A 79 0.10 21.72 36.39
C PRO A 79 0.17 21.39 37.88
N GLY A 80 -0.84 20.70 38.44
CA GLY A 80 -0.82 20.21 39.82
C GLY A 80 0.34 19.24 40.09
N VAL A 81 0.74 18.44 39.10
CA VAL A 81 1.80 17.44 39.29
C VAL A 81 3.18 18.08 39.54
N ALA A 82 3.39 19.31 39.08
CA ALA A 82 4.63 20.04 39.33
C ALA A 82 4.90 20.30 40.83
N LYS A 83 3.89 20.11 41.68
CA LYS A 83 3.95 20.24 43.15
C LYS A 83 3.43 18.98 43.86
N ALA A 84 3.51 17.82 43.22
CA ALA A 84 3.08 16.55 43.82
C ALA A 84 3.79 16.30 45.16
N ASP A 85 3.06 15.77 46.14
CA ASP A 85 3.61 15.31 47.41
C ASP A 85 3.92 13.81 47.37
N ASP A 86 3.08 13.02 46.68
CA ASP A 86 3.17 11.57 46.56
C ASP A 86 2.79 11.08 45.16
N VAL A 87 3.54 10.10 44.64
CA VAL A 87 3.28 9.48 43.34
C VAL A 87 3.48 7.97 43.43
N GLU A 88 2.44 7.20 43.13
CA GLU A 88 2.45 5.74 43.22
C GLU A 88 1.88 5.04 41.97
N ALA A 89 2.18 3.74 41.82
CA ALA A 89 1.61 2.91 40.76
C ALA A 89 0.21 2.40 41.14
N GLY A 90 -0.73 2.49 40.21
CA GLY A 90 -2.12 2.04 40.38
C GLY A 90 -2.58 1.08 39.27
N TRP A 91 -3.85 0.69 39.33
CA TRP A 91 -4.50 -0.22 38.37
C TRP A 91 -5.85 0.35 37.93
N PHE A 92 -6.10 0.39 36.62
CA PHE A 92 -7.24 1.10 36.04
C PHE A 92 -8.63 0.61 36.52
N SER A 93 -8.78 -0.69 36.79
CA SER A 93 -10.04 -1.27 37.29
C SER A 93 -10.26 -1.07 38.79
N LYS A 94 -9.23 -0.63 39.54
CA LYS A 94 -9.25 -0.52 41.01
C LYS A 94 -9.50 0.92 41.47
N PRO A 95 -10.16 1.12 42.62
CA PRO A 95 -10.33 2.45 43.19
C PRO A 95 -8.99 2.98 43.73
N PRO A 96 -8.75 4.32 43.69
CA PRO A 96 -7.59 4.93 44.31
C PRO A 96 -7.53 4.63 45.81
N THR A 97 -6.32 4.47 46.34
CA THR A 97 -6.02 3.99 47.71
C THR A 97 -6.75 4.78 48.80
N GLY A 98 -6.93 6.10 48.63
CA GLY A 98 -7.60 6.99 49.60
C GLY A 98 -9.14 6.92 49.65
N ILE A 99 -9.81 6.41 48.61
CA ILE A 99 -11.28 6.33 48.52
C ILE A 99 -11.80 4.98 49.04
N ALA A 100 -11.02 3.91 48.87
CA ALA A 100 -11.36 2.54 49.29
C ALA A 100 -11.72 2.45 50.79
N ALA A 101 -11.02 3.20 51.65
CA ALA A 101 -11.27 3.23 53.10
C ALA A 101 -12.56 3.98 53.50
N ARG A 102 -13.05 4.92 52.68
CA ARG A 102 -14.27 5.71 52.98
C ARG A 102 -15.55 5.06 52.45
N LEU A 103 -15.46 4.25 51.40
CA LEU A 103 -16.62 3.58 50.76
C LEU A 103 -16.92 2.18 51.33
N ALA A 104 -16.01 1.57 52.09
CA ALA A 104 -16.18 0.23 52.68
C ALA A 104 -17.30 0.15 53.75
N ALA A 105 -17.89 1.27 54.19
CA ALA A 105 -18.91 1.32 55.24
C ALA A 105 -20.35 0.92 54.77
N ALA A 106 -20.48 0.04 53.77
CA ALA A 106 -21.78 -0.45 53.31
C ALA A 106 -22.22 -1.68 54.13
N ALA A 107 -23.47 -1.69 54.58
CA ALA A 107 -24.08 -2.83 55.27
C ALA A 107 -24.01 -4.11 54.41
N ASN A 108 -23.77 -5.25 55.08
CA ASN A 108 -23.80 -6.56 54.44
C ASN A 108 -25.19 -6.80 53.83
N ALA A 109 -25.24 -7.00 52.51
CA ALA A 109 -26.44 -7.51 51.83
C ALA A 109 -26.34 -9.04 51.79
N ALA A 110 -27.39 -9.73 52.26
CA ALA A 110 -27.43 -11.19 52.22
C ALA A 110 -27.46 -11.69 50.76
N PRO A 111 -26.82 -12.82 50.44
CA PRO A 111 -26.91 -13.41 49.12
C PRO A 111 -28.34 -13.84 48.82
N LEU A 112 -28.89 -13.33 47.71
CA LEU A 112 -30.08 -13.86 47.07
C LEU A 112 -29.61 -14.77 45.94
N ALA A 113 -29.78 -16.08 46.12
CA ALA A 113 -29.59 -17.05 45.05
C ALA A 113 -30.77 -16.95 44.07
N ALA A 114 -30.48 -17.07 42.78
CA ALA A 114 -31.53 -17.22 41.77
C ALA A 114 -32.19 -18.60 41.92
N GLU A 115 -33.53 -18.67 41.91
CA GLU A 115 -34.22 -19.93 41.64
C GLU A 115 -34.27 -20.12 40.12
N ALA A 116 -33.19 -20.63 39.55
CA ALA A 116 -33.08 -20.95 38.13
C ALA A 116 -33.79 -22.28 37.81
N GLU A 117 -34.43 -22.37 36.64
CA GLU A 117 -34.91 -23.66 36.15
C GLU A 117 -33.73 -24.57 35.82
N GLU A 118 -33.80 -25.83 36.27
CA GLU A 118 -32.78 -26.83 35.94
C GLU A 118 -32.93 -27.30 34.49
N LEU A 119 -31.81 -27.29 33.76
CA LEU A 119 -31.71 -27.88 32.44
C LEU A 119 -31.11 -29.29 32.55
N ASP A 120 -31.91 -30.30 32.17
CA ASP A 120 -31.48 -31.72 32.19
C ASP A 120 -30.30 -32.01 31.25
N ALA A 121 -30.17 -31.25 30.17
CA ALA A 121 -29.13 -31.46 29.18
C ALA A 121 -27.77 -31.00 29.69
N ASN A 122 -26.78 -31.90 29.73
CA ASN A 122 -25.40 -31.59 30.13
C ASN A 122 -24.55 -31.18 28.89
N PRO A 123 -24.14 -29.90 28.78
CA PRO A 123 -23.35 -29.44 27.65
C PRO A 123 -21.90 -29.94 27.66
N ALA A 124 -21.34 -30.25 28.84
CA ALA A 124 -19.97 -30.72 29.06
C ALA A 124 -19.80 -32.24 28.86
N SER A 125 -20.89 -32.96 28.61
CA SER A 125 -20.85 -34.41 28.33
C SER A 125 -20.00 -34.73 27.10
N THR A 126 -19.31 -35.87 27.12
CA THR A 126 -18.58 -36.37 25.96
C THR A 126 -19.53 -36.86 24.88
N GLY A 127 -19.19 -36.59 23.62
CA GLY A 127 -19.93 -37.05 22.45
C GLY A 127 -19.48 -38.43 21.95
N THR A 128 -19.95 -38.79 20.76
CA THR A 128 -19.77 -40.14 20.19
C THR A 128 -18.50 -40.32 19.36
N TYR A 129 -17.76 -39.25 19.07
CA TYR A 129 -16.54 -39.33 18.26
C TYR A 129 -15.31 -39.62 19.13
N ASP A 130 -14.54 -40.63 18.74
CA ASP A 130 -13.16 -40.77 19.22
C ASP A 130 -12.33 -39.57 18.73
N ILE A 131 -11.47 -39.04 19.59
CA ILE A 131 -10.65 -37.87 19.29
C ILE A 131 -9.15 -38.20 19.26
N THR A 132 -8.39 -37.38 18.55
CA THR A 132 -6.93 -37.33 18.56
C THR A 132 -6.48 -35.91 18.90
N GLU A 133 -5.37 -35.80 19.62
CA GLU A 133 -4.85 -34.53 20.14
C GLU A 133 -3.36 -34.43 19.83
N SER A 134 -2.92 -33.30 19.27
CA SER A 134 -1.51 -33.03 18.95
C SER A 134 -1.17 -31.58 19.20
N VAL A 135 0.04 -31.33 19.69
CA VAL A 135 0.62 -29.99 19.73
C VAL A 135 1.29 -29.71 18.39
N TYR A 136 1.19 -28.47 17.92
CA TYR A 136 2.03 -27.95 16.85
C TYR A 136 2.92 -26.83 17.39
N ASN A 137 4.17 -26.78 16.98
CA ASN A 137 5.11 -25.75 17.39
C ASN A 137 6.06 -25.34 16.24
N PHE A 138 5.85 -24.15 15.69
CA PHE A 138 6.72 -23.61 14.63
C PHE A 138 7.93 -22.81 15.16
N GLY A 139 8.09 -22.68 16.48
CA GLY A 139 9.14 -21.88 17.10
C GLY A 139 8.61 -20.64 17.83
N ALA A 140 9.47 -20.01 18.64
CA ALA A 140 9.07 -18.91 19.52
C ALA A 140 8.99 -17.54 18.82
N GLN A 141 9.60 -17.42 17.62
CA GLN A 141 9.63 -16.20 16.82
C GLN A 141 9.37 -16.53 15.34
N SER A 142 8.23 -17.16 15.07
CA SER A 142 7.87 -17.70 13.76
C SER A 142 6.91 -16.82 12.95
N ILE A 143 6.15 -15.93 13.60
CA ILE A 143 5.14 -15.08 12.94
C ILE A 143 5.31 -13.61 13.33
N ASP A 144 5.14 -12.70 12.38
CA ASP A 144 5.10 -11.26 12.66
C ASP A 144 3.81 -10.91 13.38
N LEU A 145 3.89 -10.20 14.50
CA LEU A 145 2.71 -9.82 15.27
C LEU A 145 2.26 -8.40 14.89
N ALA A 146 0.98 -8.27 14.53
CA ALA A 146 0.41 -6.98 14.13
C ALA A 146 0.25 -6.03 15.34
N GLY A 147 0.52 -4.74 15.13
CA GLY A 147 0.19 -3.69 16.11
C GLY A 147 1.01 -3.72 17.41
N ILE A 148 2.14 -4.43 17.46
CA ILE A 148 2.93 -4.62 18.69
C ILE A 148 4.44 -4.44 18.46
N GLY A 149 4.86 -3.23 18.08
CA GLY A 149 6.29 -2.86 18.03
C GLY A 149 7.17 -3.65 17.05
N GLY A 150 6.58 -4.32 16.04
CA GLY A 150 7.32 -5.03 14.98
C GLY A 150 8.02 -6.31 15.44
N ILE A 151 7.62 -6.89 16.58
CA ILE A 151 8.20 -8.13 17.08
C ILE A 151 7.60 -9.37 16.39
N LYS A 152 8.36 -10.47 16.43
CA LYS A 152 7.86 -11.81 16.09
C LYS A 152 7.43 -12.58 17.33
N GLY A 153 6.35 -13.33 17.21
CA GLY A 153 5.84 -14.25 18.23
C GLY A 153 5.79 -15.70 17.75
N GLU A 154 5.27 -16.56 18.61
CA GLU A 154 5.11 -17.97 18.33
C GLU A 154 3.86 -18.26 17.48
N MET A 155 3.96 -19.30 16.64
CA MET A 155 2.83 -19.99 16.01
C MET A 155 2.78 -21.39 16.63
N GLN A 156 2.13 -21.50 17.79
CA GLN A 156 2.09 -22.71 18.61
C GLN A 156 0.68 -22.92 19.18
N GLY A 157 0.28 -24.19 19.33
CA GLY A 157 -1.01 -24.54 19.93
C GLY A 157 -1.24 -26.04 20.04
N LYS A 158 -2.45 -26.42 20.45
CA LYS A 158 -2.93 -27.81 20.54
C LYS A 158 -4.20 -27.99 19.73
N ILE A 159 -4.22 -29.02 18.90
CA ILE A 159 -5.30 -29.40 18.00
C ILE A 159 -6.04 -30.60 18.59
N TYR A 160 -7.37 -30.55 18.58
CA TYR A 160 -8.28 -31.62 18.96
C TYR A 160 -9.20 -31.93 17.78
N LEU A 161 -9.11 -33.15 17.26
CA LEU A 161 -9.88 -33.57 16.09
C LEU A 161 -10.58 -34.91 16.33
N PRO A 162 -11.82 -35.09 15.85
CA PRO A 162 -12.38 -36.41 15.66
C PRO A 162 -11.41 -37.29 14.86
N LYS A 163 -11.27 -38.58 15.14
CA LYS A 163 -10.45 -39.47 14.29
C LYS A 163 -11.10 -39.70 12.92
N THR A 164 -12.44 -39.71 12.88
CA THR A 164 -13.23 -40.04 11.69
C THR A 164 -14.08 -38.86 11.18
N GLY A 165 -14.43 -38.92 9.89
CA GLY A 165 -15.26 -37.92 9.20
C GLY A 165 -14.45 -36.89 8.40
N GLY A 166 -15.17 -35.95 7.77
CA GLY A 166 -14.61 -34.86 6.97
C GLY A 166 -14.57 -33.53 7.72
N ALA A 167 -14.72 -32.43 6.99
CA ALA A 167 -14.64 -31.07 7.52
C ALA A 167 -15.64 -30.84 8.66
N ARG A 168 -15.19 -30.22 9.75
CA ARG A 168 -15.98 -29.94 10.96
C ARG A 168 -16.01 -28.45 11.28
N PRO A 169 -17.10 -27.92 11.88
CA PRO A 169 -17.11 -26.57 12.43
C PRO A 169 -15.88 -26.35 13.32
N THR A 170 -15.19 -25.23 13.11
CA THR A 170 -13.89 -24.99 13.73
C THR A 170 -14.03 -24.03 14.91
N VAL A 171 -13.50 -24.40 16.08
CA VAL A 171 -13.49 -23.54 17.27
C VAL A 171 -12.05 -23.20 17.64
N LEU A 172 -11.76 -21.91 17.77
CA LEU A 172 -10.46 -21.43 18.26
C LEU A 172 -10.58 -20.98 19.72
N LEU A 173 -9.64 -21.42 20.57
CA LEU A 173 -9.57 -21.01 21.97
C LEU A 173 -8.29 -20.19 22.19
N LEU A 174 -8.44 -19.04 22.85
CA LEU A 174 -7.34 -18.12 23.15
C LEU A 174 -7.33 -17.76 24.63
N HIS A 175 -6.18 -17.93 25.27
CA HIS A 175 -5.99 -17.55 26.66
C HIS A 175 -5.76 -16.03 26.84
N GLY A 176 -5.79 -15.60 28.11
CA GLY A 176 -5.56 -14.21 28.52
C GLY A 176 -4.12 -13.84 28.79
N ARG A 177 -3.93 -12.65 29.39
CA ARG A 177 -2.61 -12.18 29.80
C ARG A 177 -2.19 -12.84 31.12
N HIS A 178 -1.19 -13.70 31.03
CA HIS A 178 -0.56 -14.33 32.19
C HIS A 178 0.93 -14.54 31.93
N THR A 179 1.65 -14.95 32.98
CA THR A 179 3.09 -15.19 32.94
C THR A 179 3.47 -16.19 31.84
N SER A 180 4.29 -15.74 30.89
CA SER A 180 4.78 -16.53 29.74
C SER A 180 5.92 -17.49 30.09
N CYS A 181 6.84 -17.06 30.96
CA CYS A 181 8.02 -17.85 31.36
C CYS A 181 8.15 -17.95 32.88
N SER A 182 8.66 -19.06 33.39
CA SER A 182 8.81 -19.26 34.84
C SER A 182 10.14 -19.91 35.23
N THR A 183 10.64 -19.59 36.42
CA THR A 183 11.77 -20.29 37.07
C THR A 183 11.33 -21.16 38.25
N GLY A 184 10.03 -21.30 38.50
CA GLY A 184 9.50 -22.04 39.66
C GLY A 184 9.12 -21.18 40.86
N VAL A 185 9.93 -20.17 41.19
CA VAL A 185 9.70 -19.30 42.37
C VAL A 185 9.57 -17.81 42.03
N THR A 186 9.87 -17.40 40.80
CA THR A 186 9.77 -16.00 40.37
C THR A 186 9.25 -15.92 38.94
N PRO A 187 8.22 -15.08 38.66
CA PRO A 187 7.79 -14.83 37.30
C PRO A 187 8.94 -14.26 36.46
N ALA A 188 9.19 -14.85 35.30
CA ALA A 188 10.04 -14.27 34.29
C ALA A 188 9.14 -13.81 33.13
N THR A 189 9.08 -12.50 32.90
CA THR A 189 8.06 -11.94 32.01
C THR A 189 8.49 -11.79 30.56
N ARG A 190 9.76 -12.03 30.22
CA ARG A 190 10.28 -11.82 28.86
C ARG A 190 10.23 -13.07 28.01
N TRP A 191 9.75 -12.89 26.79
CA TRP A 191 9.69 -13.90 25.73
C TRP A 191 10.70 -13.56 24.60
N PRO A 192 11.37 -14.54 23.98
CA PRO A 192 11.38 -15.97 24.33
C PRO A 192 11.99 -16.25 25.71
N CYS A 193 11.65 -17.40 26.30
CA CYS A 193 12.17 -17.77 27.62
C CYS A 193 13.70 -17.98 27.60
N ASN A 194 14.38 -17.49 28.63
CA ASN A 194 15.84 -17.66 28.77
C ASN A 194 16.21 -19.11 29.11
N PRO A 195 17.46 -19.54 28.86
CA PRO A 195 17.95 -20.83 29.33
C PRO A 195 17.70 -21.04 30.84
N GLY A 196 17.12 -22.18 31.22
CA GLY A 196 16.75 -22.51 32.60
C GLY A 196 15.37 -22.02 33.04
N GLN A 197 14.63 -21.31 32.18
CA GLN A 197 13.22 -20.99 32.36
C GLN A 197 12.34 -22.01 31.63
N ILE A 198 11.14 -22.24 32.16
CA ILE A 198 10.12 -23.04 31.48
C ILE A 198 9.20 -22.14 30.66
N ASN A 199 8.81 -22.63 29.49
CA ASN A 199 7.70 -22.09 28.70
C ASN A 199 6.38 -22.54 29.33
N VAL A 200 5.54 -21.60 29.76
CA VAL A 200 4.22 -21.94 30.28
C VAL A 200 3.29 -22.27 29.10
N PRO A 201 2.68 -23.48 29.06
CA PRO A 201 1.88 -23.96 27.94
C PRO A 201 0.49 -23.32 27.95
N SER A 202 0.44 -22.06 27.56
CA SER A 202 -0.72 -21.18 27.68
C SER A 202 -1.96 -21.65 26.91
N PHE A 203 -1.79 -22.52 25.92
CA PHE A 203 -2.87 -23.14 25.14
C PHE A 203 -3.51 -24.37 25.81
N ALA A 204 -2.95 -24.94 26.88
CA ALA A 204 -3.41 -26.21 27.47
C ALA A 204 -4.45 -26.05 28.59
N GLY A 205 -4.92 -24.82 28.85
CA GLY A 205 -5.82 -24.53 29.96
C GLY A 205 -7.27 -25.02 29.79
N TYR A 206 -7.71 -25.27 28.55
CA TYR A 206 -9.13 -25.46 28.21
C TYR A 206 -9.48 -26.86 27.68
N ASP A 207 -8.70 -27.87 28.07
CA ASP A 207 -8.81 -29.24 27.55
C ASP A 207 -10.20 -29.86 27.72
N GLY A 208 -10.89 -29.61 28.85
CA GLY A 208 -12.27 -30.08 29.07
C GLY A 208 -13.25 -29.57 28.00
N THR A 209 -13.20 -28.28 27.69
CA THR A 209 -14.03 -27.66 26.63
C THR A 209 -13.66 -28.22 25.26
N ALA A 210 -12.37 -28.30 24.95
CA ALA A 210 -11.89 -28.78 23.66
C ALA A 210 -12.26 -30.25 23.43
N ARG A 211 -12.16 -31.10 24.45
CA ARG A 211 -12.56 -32.52 24.41
C ARG A 211 -14.06 -32.70 24.28
N ALA A 212 -14.86 -31.94 25.05
CA ALA A 212 -16.31 -31.96 24.94
C ALA A 212 -16.73 -31.63 23.49
N LEU A 213 -16.25 -30.50 22.94
CA LEU A 213 -16.56 -30.12 21.57
C LEU A 213 -16.02 -31.13 20.54
N ALA A 214 -14.74 -31.51 20.59
CA ALA A 214 -14.18 -32.43 19.60
C ALA A 214 -14.91 -33.78 19.59
N SER A 215 -15.30 -34.31 20.75
CA SER A 215 -16.08 -35.56 20.82
C SER A 215 -17.52 -35.43 20.30
N HIS A 216 -18.06 -34.21 20.19
CA HIS A 216 -19.33 -33.90 19.50
C HIS A 216 -19.14 -33.54 18.01
N GLY A 217 -17.93 -33.69 17.46
CA GLY A 217 -17.69 -33.55 16.03
C GLY A 217 -17.25 -32.16 15.59
N TYR A 218 -16.52 -31.43 16.43
CA TYR A 218 -15.92 -30.14 16.13
C TYR A 218 -14.41 -30.28 15.89
N ALA A 219 -13.83 -29.39 15.09
CA ALA A 219 -12.38 -29.22 15.05
C ALA A 219 -11.99 -28.11 16.02
N VAL A 220 -11.23 -28.40 17.08
CA VAL A 220 -10.87 -27.39 18.09
C VAL A 220 -9.38 -27.14 18.06
N VAL A 221 -8.97 -25.88 18.08
CA VAL A 221 -7.56 -25.48 18.18
C VAL A 221 -7.41 -24.45 19.28
N SER A 222 -6.60 -24.74 20.28
CA SER A 222 -6.25 -23.81 21.35
C SER A 222 -4.85 -23.26 21.09
N ILE A 223 -4.67 -21.94 21.07
CA ILE A 223 -3.44 -21.28 20.60
C ILE A 223 -2.70 -20.55 21.71
N ALA A 224 -1.38 -20.44 21.55
CA ALA A 224 -0.50 -19.67 22.43
C ALA A 224 -0.42 -18.19 22.02
N ALA A 225 -0.20 -17.30 22.98
CA ALA A 225 0.02 -15.86 22.79
C ALA A 225 0.98 -15.26 23.85
N ASN A 226 1.98 -16.04 24.26
CA ASN A 226 3.03 -15.71 25.22
C ASN A 226 3.89 -14.53 24.77
N ALA A 227 4.26 -14.44 23.49
CA ALA A 227 4.99 -13.26 22.97
C ALA A 227 4.19 -11.97 23.16
N ILE A 228 2.87 -12.02 22.92
CA ILE A 228 1.99 -10.87 23.12
C ILE A 228 1.87 -10.56 24.62
N ASN A 229 1.62 -11.55 25.48
CA ASN A 229 1.53 -11.36 26.93
C ASN A 229 2.76 -10.66 27.53
N SER A 230 3.94 -10.96 26.99
CA SER A 230 5.21 -10.40 27.45
C SER A 230 5.44 -8.94 27.04
N ASN A 231 4.73 -8.43 26.03
CA ASN A 231 5.08 -7.16 25.37
C ASN A 231 3.89 -6.21 25.15
N ASP A 232 2.67 -6.63 25.49
CA ASP A 232 1.44 -5.91 25.14
C ASP A 232 1.28 -4.56 25.84
N ASN A 233 1.70 -4.44 27.10
CA ASN A 233 1.69 -3.16 27.82
C ASN A 233 2.66 -2.13 27.24
N GLN A 234 3.84 -2.57 26.78
CA GLN A 234 4.91 -1.66 26.37
C GLN A 234 4.82 -1.29 24.89
N LEU A 235 4.37 -2.20 24.03
CA LEU A 235 4.51 -2.09 22.58
C LEU A 235 3.19 -1.93 21.80
N ALA A 236 2.03 -2.18 22.42
CA ALA A 236 0.74 -2.13 21.75
C ALA A 236 -0.15 -1.00 22.27
N LEU A 237 -0.70 -0.19 21.36
CA LEU A 237 -1.59 0.93 21.72
C LEU A 237 -2.89 0.46 22.38
N ASP A 238 -3.37 -0.71 22.00
CA ASP A 238 -4.61 -1.35 22.46
C ASP A 238 -4.35 -2.49 23.46
N GLN A 239 -3.16 -2.52 24.07
CA GLN A 239 -2.78 -3.55 25.04
C GLN A 239 -2.87 -4.99 24.46
N GLY A 240 -2.64 -5.12 23.15
CA GLY A 240 -2.44 -6.40 22.45
C GLY A 240 -3.71 -7.01 21.84
N ALA A 241 -4.84 -6.30 21.86
CA ALA A 241 -6.10 -6.78 21.29
C ALA A 241 -5.98 -7.10 19.79
N GLN A 242 -5.44 -6.18 18.99
CA GLN A 242 -5.20 -6.35 17.55
C GLN A 242 -4.18 -7.45 17.26
N ALA A 243 -3.10 -7.53 18.04
CA ALA A 243 -2.11 -8.59 17.91
C ALA A 243 -2.74 -9.98 18.08
N ARG A 244 -3.61 -10.12 19.10
CA ARG A 244 -4.37 -11.36 19.37
C ARG A 244 -5.41 -11.66 18.29
N GLY A 245 -6.15 -10.63 17.88
CA GLY A 245 -7.14 -10.73 16.82
C GLY A 245 -6.51 -11.20 15.52
N GLN A 246 -5.38 -10.60 15.12
CA GLN A 246 -4.66 -11.00 13.92
C GLN A 246 -4.05 -12.41 14.06
N LEU A 247 -3.50 -12.78 15.21
CA LEU A 247 -2.95 -14.12 15.44
C LEU A 247 -4.03 -15.23 15.26
N LEU A 248 -5.28 -14.96 15.65
CA LEU A 248 -6.42 -15.86 15.37
C LEU A 248 -6.66 -15.99 13.85
N LEU A 249 -6.64 -14.88 13.10
CA LEU A 249 -6.83 -14.90 11.63
C LEU A 249 -5.65 -15.54 10.89
N ASP A 250 -4.43 -15.35 11.38
CA ASP A 250 -3.23 -16.00 10.86
C ASP A 250 -3.28 -17.51 11.12
N THR A 251 -3.82 -17.92 12.27
CA THR A 251 -4.10 -19.33 12.57
C THR A 251 -5.13 -19.91 11.59
N LEU A 252 -6.23 -19.21 11.30
CA LEU A 252 -7.20 -19.65 10.29
C LEU A 252 -6.53 -19.80 8.91
N THR A 253 -5.64 -18.89 8.54
CA THR A 253 -4.86 -18.97 7.30
C THR A 253 -3.94 -20.20 7.27
N MET A 254 -3.30 -20.52 8.40
CA MET A 254 -2.49 -21.73 8.56
C MET A 254 -3.34 -23.00 8.40
N LEU A 255 -4.49 -23.05 9.07
CA LEU A 255 -5.43 -24.17 9.02
C LEU A 255 -6.05 -24.36 7.63
N ASP A 256 -6.31 -23.28 6.89
CA ASP A 256 -6.82 -23.33 5.51
C ASP A 256 -5.79 -23.99 4.58
N LYS A 257 -4.52 -23.59 4.68
CA LYS A 257 -3.42 -24.19 3.91
C LYS A 257 -3.24 -25.67 4.27
N ALA A 258 -3.19 -25.98 5.56
CA ALA A 258 -3.07 -27.36 6.05
C ALA A 258 -4.26 -28.22 5.59
N GLY A 259 -5.48 -27.70 5.72
CA GLY A 259 -6.72 -28.35 5.28
C GLY A 259 -6.80 -28.61 3.78
N LYS A 260 -6.15 -27.77 2.96
CA LYS A 260 -6.02 -27.95 1.51
C LYS A 260 -4.84 -28.85 1.10
N GLY A 261 -4.06 -29.35 2.06
CA GLY A 261 -2.84 -30.13 1.79
C GLY A 261 -1.69 -29.31 1.20
N GLN A 262 -1.71 -27.98 1.38
CA GLN A 262 -0.63 -27.10 0.93
C GLN A 262 0.54 -27.13 1.92
N SER A 263 1.75 -26.83 1.45
CA SER A 263 2.92 -26.71 2.31
C SER A 263 2.76 -25.53 3.27
N VAL A 264 2.93 -25.80 4.55
CA VAL A 264 3.00 -24.79 5.62
C VAL A 264 4.39 -24.85 6.24
N SER A 265 5.07 -23.71 6.26
CA SER A 265 6.39 -23.53 6.85
C SER A 265 6.49 -22.10 7.37
N TYR A 266 7.14 -21.93 8.52
CA TYR A 266 7.46 -20.63 9.09
C TYR A 266 8.94 -20.57 9.47
N PHE A 267 9.56 -19.42 9.27
CA PHE A 267 10.94 -19.18 9.68
C PHE A 267 10.97 -18.74 11.14
N ASP A 268 11.56 -19.56 12.01
CA ASP A 268 11.80 -19.22 13.41
C ASP A 268 13.09 -18.43 13.55
N ALA A 269 12.95 -17.12 13.81
CA ALA A 269 14.08 -16.22 13.97
C ALA A 269 14.93 -16.56 15.21
N GLN A 270 14.37 -17.23 16.23
CA GLN A 270 15.12 -17.59 17.42
C GLN A 270 16.15 -18.69 17.12
N THR A 271 15.76 -19.72 16.37
CA THR A 271 16.64 -20.84 16.02
C THR A 271 17.31 -20.70 14.66
N ASN A 272 16.94 -19.67 13.88
CA ASN A 272 17.41 -19.40 12.52
C ASN A 272 17.14 -20.58 11.57
N LYS A 273 15.91 -21.10 11.59
CA LYS A 273 15.48 -22.28 10.82
C LYS A 273 14.07 -22.13 10.27
N ASP A 274 13.86 -22.68 9.07
CA ASP A 274 12.52 -22.98 8.57
C ASP A 274 11.99 -24.23 9.26
N VAL A 275 10.80 -24.12 9.87
CA VAL A 275 10.11 -25.24 10.52
C VAL A 275 8.88 -25.59 9.69
N THR A 276 8.82 -26.80 9.16
CA THR A 276 7.67 -27.28 8.38
C THR A 276 6.54 -27.74 9.31
N LEU A 277 5.31 -27.85 8.79
CA LEU A 277 4.19 -28.39 9.57
C LEU A 277 4.42 -29.83 10.04
N ALA A 278 5.19 -30.64 9.28
CA ALA A 278 5.57 -31.97 9.70
C ALA A 278 6.52 -31.93 10.91
N ASP A 279 7.49 -31.02 10.90
CA ASP A 279 8.39 -30.80 12.04
C ASP A 279 7.64 -30.25 13.26
N ALA A 280 6.69 -29.33 13.02
CA ALA A 280 5.89 -28.71 14.07
C ALA A 280 4.97 -29.70 14.78
N LEU A 281 4.43 -30.70 14.07
CA LEU A 281 3.53 -31.74 14.60
C LEU A 281 4.27 -33.00 15.10
N ALA A 282 5.59 -33.08 14.91
CA ALA A 282 6.38 -34.21 15.36
C ALA A 282 6.27 -34.38 16.89
N ASP A 283 6.42 -35.61 17.38
CA ASP A 283 6.26 -35.99 18.79
C ASP A 283 7.02 -35.04 19.72
N GLN A 284 6.26 -34.20 20.45
CA GLN A 284 6.81 -33.23 21.38
C GLN A 284 6.95 -33.89 22.76
N GLN A 285 8.09 -33.66 23.41
CA GLN A 285 8.20 -34.02 24.84
C GLN A 285 7.07 -33.31 25.62
N PRO A 286 6.47 -33.97 26.64
CA PRO A 286 5.47 -33.33 27.48
C PRO A 286 5.99 -31.99 28.01
N LEU A 287 5.24 -30.90 27.78
CA LEU A 287 5.64 -29.60 28.27
C LEU A 287 5.67 -29.62 29.80
N PRO A 288 6.64 -28.94 30.45
CA PRO A 288 6.76 -28.92 31.91
C PRO A 288 5.44 -28.57 32.60
N GLY A 289 4.95 -29.44 33.48
CA GLY A 289 3.69 -29.26 34.20
C GLY A 289 2.44 -29.83 33.51
N LEU A 290 2.56 -30.40 32.31
CA LEU A 290 1.52 -31.23 31.68
C LEU A 290 1.92 -32.72 31.76
N THR A 291 1.01 -33.56 32.24
CA THR A 291 1.25 -34.99 32.48
C THR A 291 0.80 -35.89 31.33
N GLU A 292 0.09 -35.34 30.33
CA GLU A 292 -0.50 -36.11 29.23
C GLU A 292 0.39 -36.06 27.99
N ALA A 293 0.71 -37.24 27.44
CA ALA A 293 1.42 -37.35 26.17
C ALA A 293 0.50 -36.98 25.00
N THR A 294 0.98 -36.13 24.10
CA THR A 294 0.30 -35.87 22.82
C THR A 294 0.47 -37.06 21.88
N GLN A 295 -0.50 -37.29 21.00
CA GLN A 295 -0.36 -38.26 19.91
C GLN A 295 0.20 -37.51 18.69
N PRO A 296 1.23 -38.02 18.00
CA PRO A 296 1.74 -37.34 16.81
C PRO A 296 0.68 -37.35 15.70
N MET A 297 0.35 -36.18 15.17
CA MET A 297 -0.39 -36.02 13.92
C MET A 297 0.58 -35.80 12.76
N SER A 298 0.20 -36.19 11.56
CA SER A 298 0.89 -35.81 10.32
C SER A 298 0.12 -34.68 9.61
N PRO A 299 0.77 -33.91 8.72
CA PRO A 299 0.07 -32.95 7.87
C PRO A 299 -1.10 -33.57 7.07
N ALA A 300 -1.00 -34.86 6.72
CA ALA A 300 -2.05 -35.57 6.00
C ALA A 300 -3.32 -35.75 6.84
N ASP A 301 -3.20 -35.84 8.16
CA ASP A 301 -4.34 -36.00 9.07
C ASP A 301 -5.20 -34.73 9.15
N LEU A 302 -4.65 -33.57 8.74
CA LEU A 302 -5.33 -32.26 8.76
C LEU A 302 -6.08 -31.95 7.46
N VAL A 303 -5.82 -32.69 6.37
CA VAL A 303 -6.43 -32.45 5.06
C VAL A 303 -7.94 -32.67 5.11
N GLY A 304 -8.70 -31.66 4.70
CA GLY A 304 -10.16 -31.69 4.65
C GLY A 304 -10.85 -31.74 6.01
N ARG A 305 -10.17 -31.40 7.12
CA ARG A 305 -10.72 -31.53 8.48
C ARG A 305 -11.39 -30.27 9.03
N PHE A 306 -11.11 -29.10 8.47
CA PHE A 306 -11.60 -27.82 8.97
C PHE A 306 -12.68 -27.23 8.06
N ASP A 307 -13.86 -26.94 8.61
CA ASP A 307 -14.85 -26.07 8.00
C ASP A 307 -14.64 -24.64 8.50
N LEU A 308 -13.96 -23.84 7.68
CA LEU A 308 -13.64 -22.43 7.97
C LEU A 308 -14.77 -21.47 7.52
N THR A 309 -15.90 -22.01 7.06
CA THR A 309 -17.14 -21.25 6.84
C THR A 309 -18.07 -21.26 8.06
N ASN A 310 -17.72 -22.04 9.09
CA ASN A 310 -18.46 -22.17 10.33
C ASN A 310 -17.49 -22.16 11.54
N VAL A 311 -17.05 -20.96 11.91
CA VAL A 311 -16.01 -20.72 12.92
C VAL A 311 -16.61 -20.09 14.18
N GLY A 312 -16.19 -20.60 15.34
CA GLY A 312 -16.42 -19.97 16.65
C GLY A 312 -15.10 -19.64 17.34
N MET A 313 -15.09 -18.62 18.20
CA MET A 313 -13.89 -18.27 18.97
C MET A 313 -14.22 -18.03 20.44
N MET A 314 -13.40 -18.54 21.35
CA MET A 314 -13.42 -18.16 22.77
C MET A 314 -12.12 -17.46 23.12
N GLY A 315 -12.21 -16.37 23.87
CA GLY A 315 -11.06 -15.64 24.36
C GLY A 315 -11.22 -15.31 25.83
N HIS A 316 -10.21 -15.56 26.66
CA HIS A 316 -10.23 -15.21 28.09
C HIS A 316 -9.49 -13.89 28.36
N SER A 317 -10.02 -12.99 29.19
CA SER A 317 -9.33 -11.76 29.63
C SER A 317 -8.94 -10.86 28.46
N ARG A 318 -7.66 -10.51 28.28
CA ARG A 318 -7.15 -9.84 27.07
C ARG A 318 -7.36 -10.66 25.79
N GLY A 319 -7.43 -11.98 25.89
CA GLY A 319 -7.86 -12.86 24.81
C GLY A 319 -9.33 -12.66 24.44
N GLY A 320 -10.18 -12.29 25.41
CA GLY A 320 -11.59 -11.99 25.18
C GLY A 320 -11.80 -10.72 24.36
N GLU A 321 -11.04 -9.67 24.65
CA GLU A 321 -10.93 -8.52 23.75
C GLU A 321 -10.27 -8.89 22.40
N GLY A 322 -9.32 -9.84 22.42
CA GLY A 322 -8.70 -10.40 21.22
C GLY A 322 -9.68 -11.08 20.25
N VAL A 323 -10.66 -11.86 20.74
CA VAL A 323 -11.70 -12.46 19.86
C VAL A 323 -12.70 -11.43 19.35
N THR A 324 -12.98 -10.39 20.13
CA THR A 324 -13.74 -9.21 19.69
C THR A 324 -12.99 -8.48 18.57
N SER A 325 -11.67 -8.29 18.72
CA SER A 325 -10.80 -7.73 17.67
C SER A 325 -10.73 -8.64 16.43
N ALA A 326 -10.67 -9.97 16.60
CA ALA A 326 -10.71 -10.88 15.47
C ALA A 326 -12.01 -10.73 14.67
N ALA A 327 -13.16 -10.55 15.35
CA ALA A 327 -14.45 -10.37 14.68
C ALA A 327 -14.53 -9.06 13.87
N THR A 328 -13.96 -7.96 14.38
CA THR A 328 -13.91 -6.67 13.68
C THR A 328 -12.92 -6.69 12.52
N LEU A 329 -11.69 -7.17 12.74
CA LEU A 329 -10.67 -7.33 11.71
C LEU A 329 -11.11 -8.28 10.60
N ASN A 330 -11.82 -9.36 10.94
CA ASN A 330 -12.35 -10.30 9.95
C ASN A 330 -13.34 -9.63 8.98
N GLN A 331 -14.22 -8.77 9.49
CA GLN A 331 -15.20 -8.06 8.66
C GLN A 331 -14.61 -6.87 7.90
N ALA A 332 -13.39 -6.45 8.25
CA ALA A 332 -12.60 -5.53 7.43
C ALA A 332 -11.99 -6.20 6.19
N LEU A 333 -11.92 -7.54 6.13
CA LEU A 333 -11.36 -8.26 4.99
C LEU A 333 -12.28 -8.22 3.77
N ASP A 334 -11.70 -8.18 2.57
CA ASP A 334 -12.43 -8.35 1.31
C ASP A 334 -13.19 -9.68 1.24
N LYS A 335 -12.66 -10.71 1.91
CA LYS A 335 -13.26 -12.04 2.04
C LYS A 335 -13.18 -12.49 3.50
N PRO A 336 -14.15 -12.10 4.34
CA PRO A 336 -14.20 -12.53 5.72
C PRO A 336 -14.28 -14.06 5.84
N TRP A 337 -13.62 -14.62 6.84
CA TRP A 337 -13.82 -15.99 7.30
C TRP A 337 -15.22 -16.15 7.89
N GLY A 338 -15.73 -17.38 7.95
CA GLY A 338 -17.06 -17.68 8.49
C GLY A 338 -17.15 -17.64 10.01
N ILE A 339 -16.62 -16.60 10.67
CA ILE A 339 -16.73 -16.40 12.12
C ILE A 339 -18.17 -16.02 12.47
N LYS A 340 -18.96 -16.97 12.95
CA LYS A 340 -20.39 -16.76 13.25
C LYS A 340 -20.66 -16.47 14.71
N THR A 341 -19.72 -16.81 15.59
CA THR A 341 -19.91 -16.66 17.02
C THR A 341 -18.62 -16.43 17.79
N ILE A 342 -18.68 -15.61 18.83
CA ILE A 342 -17.59 -15.40 19.78
C ILE A 342 -18.06 -15.52 21.23
N LEU A 343 -17.15 -15.91 22.12
CA LEU A 343 -17.35 -15.96 23.55
C LEU A 343 -16.17 -15.28 24.28
N PRO A 344 -16.29 -13.98 24.57
CA PRO A 344 -15.39 -13.31 25.51
C PRO A 344 -15.64 -13.80 26.96
N LEU A 345 -14.66 -14.45 27.56
CA LEU A 345 -14.66 -14.94 28.94
C LEU A 345 -13.86 -13.98 29.82
N ALA A 346 -14.45 -13.52 30.92
CA ALA A 346 -13.87 -12.53 31.85
C ALA A 346 -13.09 -11.40 31.15
N PRO A 347 -13.62 -10.78 30.07
CA PRO A 347 -12.78 -10.01 29.17
C PRO A 347 -12.48 -8.61 29.73
N VAL A 348 -11.30 -8.09 29.37
CA VAL A 348 -11.07 -6.64 29.36
C VAL A 348 -11.82 -6.01 28.18
N ASP A 349 -11.96 -4.69 28.16
CA ASP A 349 -12.58 -3.95 27.05
C ASP A 349 -11.94 -2.56 26.91
N PHE A 350 -10.64 -2.53 26.64
CA PHE A 350 -9.88 -1.28 26.59
C PHE A 350 -10.26 -0.40 25.40
N ALA A 351 -10.60 -1.00 24.26
CA ALA A 351 -10.91 -0.33 23.00
C ALA A 351 -12.41 -0.19 22.70
N ARG A 352 -13.33 -0.69 23.54
CA ARG A 352 -14.80 -0.62 23.36
C ARG A 352 -15.25 -0.93 21.93
N MET A 353 -14.83 -2.08 21.44
CA MET A 353 -15.17 -2.54 20.10
C MET A 353 -16.62 -3.02 20.05
N THR A 354 -17.36 -2.58 19.03
CA THR A 354 -18.70 -3.10 18.73
C THR A 354 -18.62 -4.22 17.71
N VAL A 355 -19.38 -5.29 17.95
CA VAL A 355 -19.32 -6.52 17.13
C VAL A 355 -20.60 -6.66 16.29
N PRO A 356 -20.51 -6.56 14.96
CA PRO A 356 -21.63 -6.80 14.07
C PRO A 356 -21.71 -8.25 13.59
N ASN A 357 -22.92 -8.71 13.24
CA ASN A 357 -23.19 -9.92 12.46
C ASN A 357 -22.64 -11.25 13.04
N VAL A 358 -22.32 -11.27 14.34
CA VAL A 358 -21.73 -12.39 15.06
C VAL A 358 -22.50 -12.57 16.36
N ALA A 359 -22.95 -13.79 16.65
CA ALA A 359 -23.56 -14.09 17.95
C ALA A 359 -22.48 -14.00 19.05
N MET A 360 -22.77 -13.29 20.14
CA MET A 360 -21.79 -13.03 21.18
C MET A 360 -22.33 -13.41 22.56
N ASN A 361 -21.53 -14.15 23.33
CA ASN A 361 -21.79 -14.41 24.75
C ASN A 361 -20.62 -13.94 25.62
N VAL A 362 -20.87 -13.01 26.54
CA VAL A 362 -19.84 -12.55 27.49
C VAL A 362 -20.06 -13.21 28.85
N ILE A 363 -19.06 -13.91 29.36
CA ILE A 363 -19.10 -14.51 30.71
C ILE A 363 -18.33 -13.61 31.68
N LEU A 364 -18.98 -13.17 32.75
CA LEU A 364 -18.48 -12.21 33.74
C LEU A 364 -18.42 -12.83 35.14
N PRO A 365 -17.23 -13.11 35.69
CA PRO A 365 -17.06 -13.67 37.04
C PRO A 365 -17.30 -12.63 38.15
N TYR A 366 -18.19 -12.89 39.10
CA TYR A 366 -18.54 -11.88 40.11
C TYR A 366 -17.40 -11.54 41.09
N CYS A 367 -16.58 -12.52 41.44
CA CYS A 367 -15.43 -12.40 42.34
C CYS A 367 -14.11 -12.19 41.57
N ASP A 368 -14.16 -11.58 40.39
CA ASP A 368 -12.99 -11.17 39.62
C ASP A 368 -12.18 -10.11 40.39
N GLY A 369 -10.96 -10.46 40.78
CA GLY A 369 -10.01 -9.56 41.43
C GLY A 369 -9.00 -8.92 40.47
N ASP A 370 -8.91 -9.42 39.24
CA ASP A 370 -8.00 -8.93 38.19
C ASP A 370 -8.68 -7.83 37.37
N VAL A 371 -9.80 -8.13 36.71
CA VAL A 371 -10.64 -7.18 35.95
C VAL A 371 -11.85 -6.79 36.80
N SER A 372 -11.58 -6.27 37.99
CA SER A 372 -12.59 -6.10 39.04
C SER A 372 -13.76 -5.16 38.70
N ASN A 373 -13.66 -4.35 37.64
CA ASN A 373 -14.75 -3.51 37.14
C ASN A 373 -15.65 -4.15 36.09
N GLN A 374 -15.34 -5.37 35.64
CA GLN A 374 -16.15 -6.14 34.69
C GLN A 374 -16.47 -5.34 33.41
N GLN A 375 -15.51 -4.55 32.94
CA GLN A 375 -15.64 -3.70 31.74
C GLN A 375 -16.08 -4.46 30.48
N GLY A 376 -15.86 -5.79 30.43
CA GLY A 376 -16.44 -6.67 29.42
C GLY A 376 -17.94 -6.55 29.20
N GLN A 377 -18.70 -6.07 30.19
CA GLN A 377 -20.12 -5.80 30.08
C GLN A 377 -20.45 -4.82 28.93
N HIS A 378 -19.57 -3.87 28.64
CA HIS A 378 -19.73 -2.91 27.55
C HIS A 378 -19.82 -3.57 26.18
N MET A 379 -19.13 -4.69 25.95
CA MET A 379 -19.17 -5.39 24.65
C MET A 379 -20.61 -5.71 24.24
N LEU A 380 -21.46 -6.08 25.20
CA LEU A 380 -22.88 -6.34 24.99
C LEU A 380 -23.69 -5.04 24.85
N ASP A 381 -23.47 -4.10 25.76
CA ASP A 381 -24.24 -2.85 25.82
C ASP A 381 -24.00 -1.94 24.61
N ASP A 382 -22.78 -1.92 24.08
CA ASP A 382 -22.42 -1.12 22.91
C ASP A 382 -22.86 -1.80 21.61
N SER A 383 -22.83 -3.14 21.55
CA SER A 383 -23.11 -3.86 20.30
C SER A 383 -24.60 -4.02 19.99
N ARG A 384 -25.51 -3.97 20.98
CA ARG A 384 -26.95 -4.32 20.82
C ARG A 384 -27.71 -3.52 19.75
N TYR A 385 -27.29 -2.30 19.45
CA TYR A 385 -27.91 -1.42 18.44
C TYR A 385 -26.90 -0.77 17.51
N ALA A 386 -25.62 -1.17 17.58
CA ALA A 386 -24.57 -0.56 16.77
C ALA A 386 -24.73 -0.87 15.27
N PHE A 387 -25.38 -1.98 14.94
CA PHE A 387 -25.57 -2.45 13.57
C PHE A 387 -26.97 -3.04 13.36
N ASP A 388 -27.43 -2.99 12.11
CA ASP A 388 -28.63 -3.70 11.67
C ASP A 388 -28.25 -5.16 11.39
N ASP A 389 -28.21 -5.96 12.46
CA ASP A 389 -27.84 -7.37 12.42
C ASP A 389 -28.86 -8.26 13.15
N ASP A 390 -28.79 -9.56 12.85
CA ASP A 390 -29.69 -10.58 13.39
C ASP A 390 -28.91 -11.59 14.24
N SER A 391 -28.30 -11.09 15.31
CA SER A 391 -27.38 -11.84 16.16
C SER A 391 -27.83 -11.83 17.63
N LEU A 392 -27.84 -13.00 18.27
CA LEU A 392 -28.04 -13.12 19.72
C LEU A 392 -26.86 -12.49 20.48
N ARG A 393 -27.18 -11.67 21.48
CA ARG A 393 -26.20 -11.12 22.43
C ARG A 393 -26.58 -11.56 23.84
N SER A 394 -25.71 -12.30 24.49
CA SER A 394 -25.92 -12.91 25.81
C SER A 394 -24.85 -12.44 26.80
N GLY A 395 -25.25 -12.15 28.02
CA GLY A 395 -24.36 -11.90 29.15
C GLY A 395 -24.64 -12.89 30.26
N VAL A 396 -23.60 -13.60 30.71
CA VAL A 396 -23.68 -14.60 31.76
C VAL A 396 -22.84 -14.14 32.95
N TRP A 397 -23.45 -14.03 34.12
CA TRP A 397 -22.78 -13.72 35.37
C TRP A 397 -22.54 -15.01 36.15
N ALA A 398 -21.28 -15.36 36.35
CA ALA A 398 -20.87 -16.51 37.15
C ALA A 398 -20.63 -16.05 38.60
N MET A 399 -21.63 -16.24 39.46
CA MET A 399 -21.54 -15.78 40.85
C MET A 399 -20.57 -16.68 41.62
N GLY A 400 -19.60 -16.08 42.33
CA GLY A 400 -18.59 -16.83 43.07
C GLY A 400 -17.34 -17.21 42.28
N ALA A 401 -17.34 -17.07 40.96
CA ALA A 401 -16.15 -17.28 40.13
C ALA A 401 -15.16 -16.12 40.25
N ASN A 402 -13.86 -16.41 40.25
CA ASN A 402 -12.79 -15.42 40.09
C ASN A 402 -12.31 -15.34 38.64
N HIS A 403 -11.24 -14.59 38.36
CA HIS A 403 -10.71 -14.48 37.01
C HIS A 403 -10.11 -15.80 36.50
N ASN A 404 -9.27 -16.45 37.31
CA ASN A 404 -8.31 -17.43 36.78
C ASN A 404 -8.85 -18.85 36.57
N PHE A 405 -9.77 -19.33 37.41
CA PHE A 405 -10.00 -20.79 37.55
C PHE A 405 -10.84 -21.44 36.45
N PHE A 406 -11.19 -20.71 35.39
CA PHE A 406 -11.82 -21.30 34.19
C PHE A 406 -10.86 -22.16 33.37
N ASN A 407 -9.58 -22.23 33.74
CA ASN A 407 -8.56 -22.94 33.01
C ASN A 407 -7.62 -23.70 33.95
N THR A 408 -7.03 -24.80 33.51
CA THR A 408 -6.14 -25.63 34.35
C THR A 408 -4.75 -25.03 34.51
N VAL A 409 -4.31 -24.15 33.61
CA VAL A 409 -3.02 -23.47 33.66
C VAL A 409 -3.17 -22.18 34.49
N TRP A 410 -2.14 -21.79 35.23
CA TRP A 410 -2.19 -20.67 36.20
C TRP A 410 -3.15 -20.84 37.40
N THR A 411 -3.84 -21.98 37.53
CA THR A 411 -4.73 -22.27 38.65
C THR A 411 -3.99 -22.97 39.81
N PRO A 412 -3.99 -22.40 41.03
CA PRO A 412 -3.35 -23.01 42.20
C PRO A 412 -3.88 -24.39 42.54
N GLY A 413 -2.98 -25.30 42.91
CA GLY A 413 -3.34 -26.70 43.22
C GLY A 413 -3.58 -27.59 42.00
N VAL A 414 -3.67 -27.01 40.80
CA VAL A 414 -3.81 -27.72 39.52
C VAL A 414 -2.50 -27.63 38.73
N TYR A 415 -1.97 -26.41 38.54
CA TYR A 415 -0.70 -26.17 37.86
C TYR A 415 0.42 -25.78 38.84
N GLY A 416 1.66 -26.15 38.51
CA GLY A 416 2.80 -26.02 39.43
C GLY A 416 3.55 -24.69 39.38
N TYR A 417 3.28 -23.82 38.40
CA TYR A 417 4.15 -22.68 38.09
C TYR A 417 3.37 -21.39 37.86
N SER A 418 3.82 -20.29 38.49
CA SER A 418 3.27 -18.93 38.28
C SER A 418 1.75 -18.84 38.40
N VAL A 419 1.18 -19.51 39.42
CA VAL A 419 -0.26 -19.57 39.72
C VAL A 419 -0.67 -18.50 40.73
N SER A 420 -1.92 -18.04 40.68
CA SER A 420 -2.47 -17.12 41.68
C SER A 420 -3.98 -17.23 41.83
N ASP A 421 -4.46 -16.94 43.04
CA ASP A 421 -5.85 -16.55 43.29
C ASP A 421 -5.86 -15.01 43.29
N ASP A 422 -6.52 -14.42 42.29
CA ASP A 422 -6.61 -12.98 42.02
C ASP A 422 -7.43 -12.20 43.05
N TRP A 423 -8.31 -12.86 43.80
CA TRP A 423 -8.98 -12.25 44.96
C TRP A 423 -8.12 -12.34 46.23
N GLY A 424 -7.32 -13.40 46.33
CA GLY A 424 -6.34 -13.64 47.37
C GLY A 424 -6.63 -14.92 48.16
N ALA A 425 -5.72 -15.90 48.04
CA ALA A 425 -5.87 -17.24 48.65
C ALA A 425 -5.98 -17.26 50.19
N THR A 426 -5.61 -16.17 50.86
CA THR A 426 -5.71 -16.01 52.32
C THR A 426 -6.84 -15.07 52.74
N SER A 427 -7.58 -14.49 51.80
CA SER A 427 -8.62 -13.51 52.05
C SER A 427 -9.77 -14.11 52.87
N THR A 428 -10.16 -13.39 53.92
CA THR A 428 -11.30 -13.70 54.78
C THR A 428 -12.53 -12.86 54.46
N ASP A 429 -12.55 -12.20 53.29
CA ASP A 429 -13.71 -11.44 52.82
C ASP A 429 -14.98 -12.31 52.86
N ALA A 430 -16.07 -11.75 53.37
CA ALA A 430 -17.27 -12.52 53.69
C ALA A 430 -18.06 -13.02 52.47
N VAL A 431 -17.76 -12.52 51.26
CA VAL A 431 -18.46 -12.87 50.03
C VAL A 431 -17.54 -13.62 49.05
N CYS A 432 -16.38 -13.06 48.74
CA CYS A 432 -15.48 -13.60 47.71
C CYS A 432 -14.16 -14.14 48.28
N GLY A 433 -13.90 -13.99 49.57
CA GLY A 433 -12.71 -14.53 50.22
C GLY A 433 -12.82 -16.05 50.39
N PRO A 434 -11.88 -16.87 49.88
CA PRO A 434 -11.96 -18.33 49.98
C PRO A 434 -11.87 -18.84 51.44
N ARG A 435 -11.45 -18.00 52.40
CA ARG A 435 -11.44 -18.33 53.84
C ARG A 435 -12.58 -17.67 54.62
N GLY A 436 -13.52 -16.98 53.97
CA GLY A 436 -14.70 -16.39 54.61
C GLY A 436 -15.70 -17.48 55.00
N ALA A 437 -16.36 -17.37 56.16
CA ALA A 437 -17.28 -18.42 56.63
C ALA A 437 -18.63 -18.46 55.85
N THR A 438 -18.99 -17.38 55.19
CA THR A 438 -20.28 -17.18 54.50
C THR A 438 -20.11 -16.87 53.02
N ASN A 439 -18.94 -17.19 52.47
CA ASN A 439 -18.57 -16.80 51.11
C ASN A 439 -19.40 -17.58 50.07
N ILE A 440 -19.52 -17.01 48.86
CA ILE A 440 -20.16 -17.62 47.70
C ILE A 440 -19.12 -18.17 46.69
N ARG A 441 -17.84 -18.26 47.09
CA ARG A 441 -16.71 -18.55 46.22
C ARG A 441 -16.81 -19.99 45.68
N MET A 442 -16.80 -20.12 44.35
CA MET A 442 -16.64 -21.41 43.68
C MET A 442 -15.23 -21.97 43.92
N THR A 443 -15.14 -23.28 44.11
CA THR A 443 -13.86 -23.99 44.07
C THR A 443 -13.26 -23.94 42.67
N ALA A 444 -11.95 -24.25 42.55
CA ALA A 444 -11.30 -24.31 41.24
C ALA A 444 -11.93 -25.33 40.30
N GLN A 445 -12.43 -26.47 40.83
CA GLN A 445 -13.07 -27.50 40.02
C GLN A 445 -14.47 -27.07 39.55
N GLU A 446 -15.31 -26.55 40.46
CA GLU A 446 -16.64 -26.02 40.12
C GLU A 446 -16.56 -24.95 39.03
N GLN A 447 -15.64 -23.98 39.17
CA GLN A 447 -15.46 -22.94 38.16
C GLN A 447 -14.98 -23.48 36.80
N TYR A 448 -14.12 -24.49 36.80
CA TYR A 448 -13.67 -25.16 35.57
C TYR A 448 -14.79 -25.94 34.88
N ASP A 449 -15.64 -26.61 35.66
CA ASP A 449 -16.79 -27.38 35.18
C ASP A 449 -17.87 -26.44 34.61
N MET A 450 -18.15 -25.33 35.32
CA MET A 450 -19.00 -24.24 34.84
C MET A 450 -18.51 -23.68 33.51
N GLY A 451 -17.22 -23.32 33.45
CA GLY A 451 -16.60 -22.82 32.22
C GLY A 451 -16.76 -23.80 31.07
N THR A 452 -16.48 -25.09 31.32
CA THR A 452 -16.62 -26.14 30.32
C THR A 452 -18.06 -26.29 29.82
N ALA A 453 -19.05 -26.29 30.72
CA ALA A 453 -20.46 -26.40 30.35
C ALA A 453 -20.93 -25.20 29.52
N TYR A 454 -20.61 -23.97 29.94
CA TYR A 454 -21.07 -22.77 29.23
C TYR A 454 -20.35 -22.55 27.90
N MET A 455 -19.04 -22.79 27.82
CA MET A 455 -18.30 -22.70 26.56
C MET A 455 -18.76 -23.76 25.56
N ALA A 456 -18.87 -25.03 25.98
CA ALA A 456 -19.34 -26.09 25.10
C ALA A 456 -20.80 -25.88 24.68
N GLY A 457 -21.69 -25.52 25.61
CA GLY A 457 -23.10 -25.26 25.34
C GLY A 457 -23.32 -24.14 24.33
N TRP A 458 -22.55 -23.06 24.45
CA TRP A 458 -22.62 -21.93 23.51
C TRP A 458 -22.28 -22.33 22.08
N PHE A 459 -21.15 -23.01 21.84
CA PHE A 459 -20.75 -23.42 20.48
C PHE A 459 -21.61 -24.55 19.94
N ARG A 460 -22.07 -25.48 20.79
CA ARG A 460 -23.04 -26.53 20.41
C ARG A 460 -24.37 -25.93 19.95
N MET A 461 -24.83 -24.90 20.62
CA MET A 461 -26.05 -24.18 20.26
C MET A 461 -25.88 -23.35 18.99
N THR A 462 -24.85 -22.51 18.91
CA THR A 462 -24.68 -21.53 17.82
C THR A 462 -24.12 -22.11 16.53
N LEU A 463 -23.18 -23.05 16.60
CA LEU A 463 -22.57 -23.69 15.42
C LEU A 463 -23.19 -25.05 15.11
N GLY A 464 -23.59 -25.79 16.14
CA GLY A 464 -24.17 -27.14 16.02
C GLY A 464 -25.68 -27.18 15.86
N GLY A 465 -26.37 -26.08 16.21
CA GLY A 465 -27.83 -26.00 16.15
C GLY A 465 -28.55 -26.73 17.29
N GLU A 466 -27.85 -27.09 18.37
CA GLU A 466 -28.43 -27.77 19.54
C GLU A 466 -29.26 -26.81 20.40
N LYS A 467 -30.50 -26.55 19.98
CA LYS A 467 -31.40 -25.56 20.60
C LYS A 467 -31.79 -25.86 22.05
N GLN A 468 -31.60 -27.08 22.55
CA GLN A 468 -31.88 -27.40 23.94
C GLN A 468 -31.04 -26.58 24.94
N PHE A 469 -29.91 -26.00 24.51
CA PHE A 469 -29.07 -25.15 25.35
C PHE A 469 -29.44 -23.66 25.26
N LEU A 470 -30.38 -23.27 24.39
CA LEU A 470 -30.78 -21.87 24.21
C LEU A 470 -31.29 -21.20 25.51
N PRO A 471 -32.05 -21.88 26.39
CA PRO A 471 -32.48 -21.32 27.68
C PRO A 471 -31.36 -20.88 28.64
N MET A 472 -30.11 -21.33 28.40
CA MET A 472 -28.96 -20.86 29.18
C MET A 472 -28.50 -19.45 28.77
N PHE A 473 -28.92 -18.95 27.60
CA PHE A 473 -28.34 -17.77 26.94
C PHE A 473 -29.38 -16.78 26.38
N ASP A 474 -30.65 -17.13 26.35
CA ASP A 474 -31.73 -16.27 25.86
C ASP A 474 -32.29 -15.33 26.94
N GLY A 475 -31.75 -15.39 28.16
CA GLY A 475 -32.18 -14.58 29.30
C GLY A 475 -33.22 -15.25 30.20
N SER A 476 -33.71 -16.45 29.87
CA SER A 476 -34.60 -17.19 30.78
C SER A 476 -33.88 -17.72 32.03
N GLY A 477 -32.56 -17.83 32.00
CA GLY A 477 -31.73 -18.15 33.16
C GLY A 477 -31.68 -19.63 33.54
N ALA A 478 -31.91 -20.55 32.61
CA ALA A 478 -31.81 -21.98 32.92
C ALA A 478 -30.36 -22.41 33.17
N VAL A 479 -30.12 -23.21 34.20
CA VAL A 479 -28.78 -23.68 34.59
C VAL A 479 -28.70 -25.21 34.45
N PRO A 480 -27.67 -25.77 33.80
CA PRO A 480 -27.50 -27.22 33.71
C PRO A 480 -27.44 -27.90 35.08
N ALA A 481 -28.21 -28.97 35.26
CA ALA A 481 -28.27 -29.71 36.53
C ALA A 481 -26.90 -30.25 36.99
N VAL A 482 -25.97 -30.47 36.04
CA VAL A 482 -24.60 -30.91 36.34
C VAL A 482 -23.80 -29.92 37.19
N LEU A 483 -24.19 -28.63 37.21
CA LEU A 483 -23.54 -27.59 38.00
C LEU A 483 -24.06 -27.52 39.44
N ASN A 484 -24.90 -28.47 39.87
CA ASN A 484 -25.28 -28.68 41.27
C ASN A 484 -25.76 -27.43 42.03
N GLY A 485 -26.54 -26.57 41.36
CA GLY A 485 -27.12 -25.37 41.98
C GLY A 485 -26.17 -24.16 42.06
N GLU A 486 -25.08 -24.14 41.30
CA GLU A 486 -24.28 -22.93 41.09
C GLU A 486 -25.14 -21.75 40.62
N ASP A 487 -24.94 -20.57 41.22
CA ASP A 487 -25.67 -19.34 40.88
C ASP A 487 -25.08 -18.72 39.61
N VAL A 488 -25.73 -19.00 38.48
CA VAL A 488 -25.39 -18.43 37.18
C VAL A 488 -26.59 -17.68 36.63
N ARG A 489 -26.37 -16.44 36.18
CA ARG A 489 -27.45 -15.53 35.77
C ARG A 489 -27.24 -15.10 34.33
N SER A 490 -28.28 -15.18 33.51
CA SER A 490 -28.21 -14.77 32.11
C SER A 490 -29.07 -13.53 31.85
N VAL A 491 -28.57 -12.63 31.02
CA VAL A 491 -29.34 -11.56 30.39
C VAL A 491 -29.08 -11.59 28.90
N SER A 492 -30.08 -11.25 28.08
CA SER A 492 -29.88 -11.26 26.63
C SER A 492 -30.47 -10.04 25.95
N THR A 493 -30.06 -9.87 24.70
CA THR A 493 -30.80 -9.10 23.71
C THR A 493 -31.09 -10.06 22.57
N ALA A 494 -32.38 -10.35 22.37
CA ALA A 494 -32.81 -11.21 21.28
C ALA A 494 -32.40 -10.63 19.90
N PRO A 495 -32.10 -11.50 18.91
CA PRO A 495 -31.84 -11.09 17.52
C PRO A 495 -32.96 -10.21 16.96
N SER A 496 -32.64 -9.32 16.02
CA SER A 496 -33.62 -8.38 15.44
C SER A 496 -34.81 -9.08 14.76
N SER A 497 -34.64 -10.28 14.21
CA SER A 497 -35.73 -11.09 13.64
C SER A 497 -36.72 -11.65 14.67
N ALA A 498 -36.29 -11.76 15.93
CA ALA A 498 -37.06 -12.32 17.04
C ALA A 498 -37.42 -11.26 18.09
N ARG A 499 -37.29 -9.98 17.74
CA ARG A 499 -37.42 -8.86 18.67
C ARG A 499 -38.18 -7.68 18.08
N THR A 500 -39.10 -7.14 18.86
CA THR A 500 -39.78 -5.88 18.58
C THR A 500 -39.57 -4.90 19.72
N THR A 501 -38.60 -3.99 19.55
CA THR A 501 -38.26 -2.98 20.57
C THR A 501 -39.36 -1.92 20.70
N ILE A 502 -39.88 -1.75 21.92
CA ILE A 502 -40.81 -0.69 22.29
C ILE A 502 -40.03 0.58 22.62
N THR A 503 -38.99 0.47 23.46
CA THR A 503 -38.05 1.54 23.78
C THR A 503 -36.72 0.96 24.27
N SER A 504 -35.58 1.50 23.81
CA SER A 504 -34.27 1.13 24.33
C SER A 504 -33.95 1.80 25.68
N PHE A 505 -34.65 2.91 26.00
CA PHE A 505 -34.38 3.82 27.13
C PHE A 505 -33.05 4.60 27.05
N GLU A 506 -32.40 4.62 25.87
CA GLU A 506 -31.14 5.35 25.64
C GLU A 506 -31.34 6.84 25.29
N SER A 507 -32.58 7.27 25.06
CA SER A 507 -32.93 8.64 24.66
C SER A 507 -34.32 9.04 25.17
N THR A 508 -34.56 10.35 25.30
CA THR A 508 -35.87 10.86 25.71
C THR A 508 -36.93 10.58 24.63
N SER A 509 -38.15 10.26 25.06
CA SER A 509 -39.25 9.92 24.17
C SER A 509 -40.58 10.42 24.72
N SER A 510 -41.44 10.94 23.85
CA SER A 510 -42.82 11.34 24.22
C SER A 510 -43.71 10.17 24.62
N LEU A 511 -43.27 8.94 24.32
CA LEU A 511 -43.94 7.71 24.74
C LEU A 511 -43.63 7.35 26.20
N VAL A 512 -42.51 7.83 26.75
CA VAL A 512 -42.06 7.56 28.12
C VAL A 512 -42.44 8.73 29.01
N ARG A 513 -43.48 8.56 29.82
CA ARG A 513 -44.12 9.65 30.57
C ARG A 513 -44.11 9.35 32.08
N PRO A 514 -43.35 10.08 32.90
CA PRO A 514 -43.50 9.99 34.34
C PRO A 514 -44.81 10.63 34.79
N VAL A 515 -45.47 10.03 35.78
CA VAL A 515 -46.74 10.47 36.39
C VAL A 515 -46.58 10.50 37.92
N GLY A 516 -47.31 11.38 38.60
CA GLY A 516 -47.22 11.53 40.05
C GLY A 516 -45.90 12.17 40.48
N SER A 517 -45.22 11.59 41.47
CA SER A 517 -43.87 12.02 41.90
C SER A 517 -42.74 11.31 41.16
N ALA A 518 -43.05 10.48 40.17
CA ALA A 518 -42.02 9.81 39.39
C ALA A 518 -41.20 10.80 38.54
N THR A 519 -39.92 10.52 38.36
CA THR A 519 -39.04 11.19 37.40
C THR A 519 -38.41 10.16 36.48
N ALA A 520 -38.12 10.55 35.25
CA ALA A 520 -37.44 9.72 34.27
C ALA A 520 -36.31 10.53 33.63
N THR A 521 -35.08 10.17 33.93
CA THR A 521 -33.88 10.88 33.48
C THR A 521 -33.00 9.93 32.70
N VAL A 522 -32.71 10.27 31.44
CA VAL A 522 -31.71 9.54 30.66
C VAL A 522 -30.33 9.92 31.17
N CYS A 523 -29.52 8.94 31.56
CA CYS A 523 -28.18 9.11 32.08
C CYS A 523 -27.20 8.16 31.37
N ALA A 524 -25.90 8.43 31.45
CA ALA A 524 -24.83 7.55 31.00
C ALA A 524 -23.58 7.75 31.87
N SER A 525 -22.68 6.77 31.91
CA SER A 525 -21.38 6.84 32.60
C SER A 525 -21.42 7.04 34.13
N ALA A 526 -20.38 6.55 34.81
CA ALA A 526 -20.10 6.90 36.20
C ALA A 526 -19.48 8.31 36.30
N ALA A 527 -19.63 8.96 37.46
CA ALA A 527 -19.04 10.27 37.75
C ALA A 527 -17.50 10.29 37.54
N GLY A 528 -16.93 11.49 37.50
CA GLY A 528 -15.48 11.68 37.39
C GLY A 528 -14.95 11.78 35.96
N ARG A 529 -15.82 12.03 34.97
CA ARG A 529 -15.39 12.35 33.59
C ARG A 529 -14.76 13.73 33.52
N THR A 530 -13.72 13.84 32.70
CA THR A 530 -12.86 15.03 32.64
C THR A 530 -13.22 15.95 31.48
N VAL A 531 -13.93 15.41 30.49
CA VAL A 531 -14.57 16.18 29.42
C VAL A 531 -16.07 16.33 29.73
N PRO A 532 -16.68 17.51 29.47
CA PRO A 532 -18.12 17.71 29.60
C PRO A 532 -18.94 16.62 28.89
N GLN A 533 -19.89 16.04 29.61
CA GLN A 533 -20.75 14.96 29.11
C GLN A 533 -22.09 15.53 28.62
N ALA A 534 -22.63 14.94 27.54
CA ALA A 534 -23.93 15.36 27.00
C ALA A 534 -25.13 14.88 27.84
N LEU A 535 -24.96 13.78 28.57
CA LEU A 535 -25.95 13.20 29.46
C LEU A 535 -25.48 13.36 30.93
N PRO A 536 -26.40 13.48 31.89
CA PRO A 536 -26.05 13.39 33.29
C PRO A 536 -25.48 12.00 33.61
N THR A 537 -24.66 11.94 34.66
CA THR A 537 -24.06 10.67 35.10
C THR A 537 -25.12 9.74 35.70
N CYS A 538 -24.99 8.43 35.49
CA CYS A 538 -25.86 7.46 36.16
C CYS A 538 -25.48 7.26 37.63
N THR A 539 -24.20 7.07 37.92
CA THR A 539 -23.71 6.78 39.28
C THR A 539 -22.74 7.82 39.81
N THR A 540 -23.01 8.36 40.99
CA THR A 540 -22.25 9.47 41.62
C THR A 540 -21.54 9.11 42.91
N SER A 541 -21.96 8.04 43.58
CA SER A 541 -21.54 7.70 44.95
C SER A 541 -20.92 6.31 45.09
N ILE A 542 -20.87 5.53 44.02
CA ILE A 542 -20.18 4.24 43.96
C ILE A 542 -18.94 4.31 43.06
N ASN A 543 -17.96 3.44 43.33
CA ASN A 543 -16.77 3.32 42.48
C ASN A 543 -17.09 2.58 41.18
N THR A 544 -16.18 2.69 40.21
CA THR A 544 -16.29 2.08 38.89
C THR A 544 -16.31 0.55 38.94
N SER A 545 -15.66 -0.08 39.92
CA SER A 545 -15.68 -1.54 40.10
C SER A 545 -17.07 -2.09 40.45
N ALA A 546 -17.93 -1.25 41.04
CA ALA A 546 -19.34 -1.55 41.34
C ALA A 546 -20.31 -1.08 40.24
N ALA A 547 -19.83 -0.55 39.12
CA ALA A 547 -20.64 0.05 38.06
C ALA A 547 -20.26 -0.49 36.66
N PRO A 548 -20.38 -1.81 36.41
CA PRO A 548 -19.86 -2.46 35.20
C PRO A 548 -20.45 -1.96 33.88
N HIS A 549 -21.70 -1.48 33.87
CA HIS A 549 -22.29 -0.85 32.68
C HIS A 549 -21.72 0.55 32.38
N TRP A 550 -21.09 1.20 33.37
CA TRP A 550 -20.78 2.63 33.35
C TRP A 550 -19.31 2.96 33.67
N THR A 551 -18.46 1.94 33.76
CA THR A 551 -17.03 2.11 33.99
C THR A 551 -16.37 2.84 32.80
N PRO A 552 -15.32 3.66 33.00
CA PRO A 552 -14.49 4.11 31.88
C PRO A 552 -13.81 2.92 31.19
N ALA A 553 -13.46 3.10 29.92
CA ALA A 553 -12.52 2.24 29.20
C ALA A 553 -11.19 2.95 29.00
N SER A 554 -10.08 2.21 28.98
CA SER A 554 -8.73 2.78 28.96
C SER A 554 -8.44 3.64 27.73
N ASN A 555 -8.91 3.23 26.54
CA ASN A 555 -8.73 3.99 25.30
C ASN A 555 -9.92 4.91 24.96
N GLY A 556 -10.78 5.20 25.94
CA GLY A 556 -11.90 6.15 25.78
C GLY A 556 -12.60 6.47 27.08
N GLY A 557 -11.84 6.90 28.09
CA GLY A 557 -12.35 7.12 29.45
C GLY A 557 -13.47 8.17 29.55
N ASN A 558 -13.60 9.04 28.55
CA ASN A 558 -14.64 10.07 28.46
C ASN A 558 -15.78 9.72 27.49
N VAL A 559 -15.68 8.59 26.77
CA VAL A 559 -16.75 8.14 25.86
C VAL A 559 -17.95 7.72 26.72
N PRO A 560 -19.16 8.23 26.43
CA PRO A 560 -20.37 7.84 27.16
C PRO A 560 -20.53 6.32 27.23
N ALA A 561 -20.73 5.79 28.44
CA ALA A 561 -20.92 4.36 28.68
C ALA A 561 -22.41 4.08 29.00
N THR A 562 -23.00 3.12 28.30
CA THR A 562 -24.36 2.57 28.46
C THR A 562 -25.43 3.58 28.88
N PRO A 563 -25.98 4.37 27.93
CA PRO A 563 -27.15 5.19 28.20
C PRO A 563 -28.33 4.34 28.68
N VAL A 564 -29.01 4.79 29.74
CA VAL A 564 -30.23 4.16 30.29
C VAL A 564 -31.18 5.23 30.81
N THR A 565 -32.42 4.85 31.17
CA THR A 565 -33.34 5.74 31.89
C THR A 565 -33.37 5.39 33.37
N LYS A 566 -33.00 6.35 34.23
CA LYS A 566 -33.22 6.30 35.69
C LYS A 566 -34.65 6.72 36.00
N LEU A 567 -35.44 5.79 36.54
CA LEU A 567 -36.76 6.02 37.12
C LEU A 567 -36.60 6.20 38.63
N ALA A 568 -37.02 7.33 39.19
CA ALA A 568 -37.03 7.56 40.63
C ALA A 568 -38.40 8.06 41.10
N TRP A 569 -38.78 7.76 42.34
CA TRP A 569 -40.05 8.19 42.93
C TRP A 569 -39.90 8.42 44.43
N THR A 570 -40.79 9.26 44.98
CA THR A 570 -40.90 9.49 46.43
C THR A 570 -42.15 8.84 46.99
N ALA A 571 -42.17 8.63 48.31
CA ALA A 571 -43.36 8.26 49.06
C ALA A 571 -44.59 9.08 48.65
N LEU A 572 -45.70 8.39 48.38
CA LEU A 572 -47.00 9.00 48.12
C LEU A 572 -47.85 8.99 49.39
N SER A 573 -48.58 10.08 49.62
CA SER A 573 -49.65 10.15 50.61
C SER A 573 -50.91 9.47 50.07
N ALA A 574 -51.71 8.86 50.96
CA ALA A 574 -52.99 8.26 50.59
C ALA A 574 -53.90 9.26 49.84
N GLY A 575 -54.44 8.84 48.69
CA GLY A 575 -55.29 9.67 47.82
C GLY A 575 -54.57 10.47 46.73
N GLN A 576 -53.24 10.37 46.63
CA GLN A 576 -52.47 10.96 45.53
C GLN A 576 -52.38 10.04 44.31
N THR A 577 -52.17 10.63 43.13
CA THR A 577 -51.92 9.89 41.88
C THR A 577 -50.72 8.96 42.05
N PRO A 578 -50.82 7.68 41.65
CA PRO A 578 -49.69 6.74 41.66
C PRO A 578 -48.46 7.32 40.95
N SER A 579 -47.29 7.13 41.56
CA SER A 579 -46.00 7.47 40.98
C SER A 579 -45.60 6.34 40.07
N GLU A 580 -45.62 6.59 38.77
CA GLU A 580 -45.39 5.56 37.78
C GLU A 580 -44.75 6.13 36.52
N LEU A 581 -44.01 5.29 35.82
CA LEU A 581 -43.58 5.53 34.45
C LEU A 581 -44.54 4.84 33.50
N ARG A 582 -45.17 5.59 32.61
CA ARG A 582 -46.02 5.04 31.55
C ARG A 582 -45.27 5.03 30.23
N VAL A 583 -45.23 3.88 29.56
CA VAL A 583 -44.61 3.70 28.25
C VAL A 583 -45.69 3.33 27.24
N GLY A 584 -46.02 4.26 26.33
CA GLY A 584 -46.94 3.99 25.23
C GLY A 584 -46.31 3.07 24.19
N VAL A 585 -47.01 2.02 23.78
CA VAL A 585 -46.55 1.08 22.76
C VAL A 585 -46.83 1.67 21.36
N PRO A 586 -45.78 1.90 20.53
CA PRO A 586 -45.93 2.40 19.16
C PRO A 586 -46.86 1.50 18.35
N ALA A 587 -47.63 2.06 17.42
CA ALA A 587 -48.57 1.30 16.58
C ALA A 587 -47.94 0.08 15.89
N LYS A 588 -46.69 0.20 15.43
CA LYS A 588 -45.93 -0.88 14.79
C LYS A 588 -45.51 -2.03 15.72
N ALA A 589 -45.61 -1.84 17.03
CA ALA A 589 -45.11 -2.77 18.05
C ALA A 589 -46.23 -3.34 18.95
N ARG A 590 -47.52 -3.07 18.63
CA ARG A 590 -48.65 -3.45 19.47
C ARG A 590 -49.01 -4.93 19.41
N ASN A 591 -48.71 -5.57 18.28
CA ASN A 591 -48.98 -6.99 18.12
C ASN A 591 -47.86 -7.81 18.77
N ALA A 592 -48.18 -8.41 19.90
CA ALA A 592 -47.34 -9.31 20.68
C ALA A 592 -47.66 -10.80 20.44
N GLY A 593 -48.62 -11.11 19.55
CA GLY A 593 -49.17 -12.47 19.40
C GLY A 593 -48.16 -13.52 18.92
N THR A 594 -47.02 -13.11 18.36
CA THR A 594 -45.93 -14.01 17.93
C THR A 594 -44.72 -14.00 18.88
N ALA A 595 -44.73 -13.14 19.90
CA ALA A 595 -43.67 -13.06 20.88
C ALA A 595 -43.89 -14.07 22.02
N GLU A 596 -42.81 -14.57 22.60
CA GLU A 596 -42.87 -15.47 23.77
C GLU A 596 -42.99 -14.69 25.07
N ARG A 597 -42.40 -13.48 25.12
CA ARG A 597 -42.37 -12.65 26.34
C ARG A 597 -42.28 -11.16 26.03
N LEU A 598 -42.75 -10.36 26.99
CA LEU A 598 -42.33 -8.97 27.16
C LEU A 598 -41.12 -8.96 28.09
N SER A 599 -40.00 -8.44 27.62
CA SER A 599 -38.73 -8.35 28.36
C SER A 599 -38.39 -6.89 28.67
N VAL A 600 -37.80 -6.65 29.84
CA VAL A 600 -37.18 -5.38 30.23
C VAL A 600 -36.00 -5.64 31.15
N LYS A 601 -34.93 -4.86 31.02
CA LYS A 601 -33.77 -4.94 31.90
C LYS A 601 -33.84 -3.89 33.00
N ILE A 602 -33.68 -4.32 34.25
CA ILE A 602 -33.86 -3.46 35.44
C ILE A 602 -32.72 -3.70 36.44
N ALA A 603 -32.23 -2.62 37.06
CA ALA A 603 -31.36 -2.67 38.23
C ALA A 603 -31.81 -1.66 39.29
N ALA A 604 -31.74 -2.02 40.57
CA ALA A 604 -31.94 -1.08 41.67
C ALA A 604 -30.88 0.05 41.63
N ASP A 605 -31.29 1.30 41.86
CA ASP A 605 -30.39 2.46 41.83
C ASP A 605 -29.30 2.43 42.91
N GLU A 606 -28.21 3.20 42.74
CA GLU A 606 -27.16 3.38 43.74
C GLU A 606 -27.67 3.86 45.11
N SER A 607 -28.79 4.61 45.13
CA SER A 607 -29.42 5.06 46.38
C SER A 607 -30.14 3.96 47.15
N VAL A 608 -30.45 2.82 46.52
CA VAL A 608 -31.15 1.70 47.14
C VAL A 608 -30.17 0.90 48.01
N THR A 609 -30.48 0.78 49.31
CA THR A 609 -29.56 0.17 50.28
C THR A 609 -29.58 -1.36 50.23
N THR A 610 -30.77 -1.97 50.28
CA THR A 610 -30.99 -3.43 50.27
C THR A 610 -31.80 -3.88 49.05
N GLY A 611 -32.97 -3.30 48.82
CA GLY A 611 -33.79 -3.56 47.63
C GLY A 611 -35.03 -2.70 47.59
N THR A 612 -35.50 -2.38 46.38
CA THR A 612 -36.73 -1.62 46.11
C THR A 612 -37.74 -2.52 45.40
N ASP A 613 -38.86 -1.99 44.92
CA ASP A 613 -39.77 -2.75 44.05
C ASP A 613 -40.67 -1.83 43.22
N LEU A 614 -41.26 -2.39 42.18
CA LEU A 614 -42.25 -1.72 41.34
C LEU A 614 -43.23 -2.74 40.78
N THR A 615 -44.45 -2.30 40.50
CA THR A 615 -45.47 -3.11 39.82
C THR A 615 -45.37 -2.84 38.33
N LEU A 616 -45.03 -3.88 37.55
CA LEU A 616 -45.08 -3.87 36.10
C LEU A 616 -46.51 -4.22 35.68
N SER A 617 -47.13 -3.35 34.87
CA SER A 617 -48.44 -3.63 34.28
C SER A 617 -48.44 -3.51 32.76
N VAL A 618 -49.20 -4.36 32.08
CA VAL A 618 -49.38 -4.35 30.63
C VAL A 618 -50.86 -4.15 30.33
N ILE A 619 -51.17 -3.27 29.37
CA ILE A 619 -52.54 -2.82 29.08
C ILE A 619 -52.78 -2.88 27.57
N ASP A 620 -53.91 -3.46 27.16
CA ASP A 620 -54.33 -3.55 25.76
C ASP A 620 -55.25 -2.41 25.30
N GLY A 621 -55.74 -2.50 24.06
CA GLY A 621 -56.66 -1.54 23.45
C GLY A 621 -58.04 -1.47 24.08
N GLU A 622 -58.47 -2.53 24.75
CA GLU A 622 -59.78 -2.64 25.42
C GLU A 622 -59.69 -2.22 26.91
N GLY A 623 -58.47 -2.05 27.43
CA GLY A 623 -58.19 -1.69 28.81
C GLY A 623 -58.02 -2.89 29.74
N ALA A 624 -57.99 -4.13 29.22
CA ALA A 624 -57.62 -5.29 30.02
C ALA A 624 -56.18 -5.13 30.51
N THR A 625 -55.92 -5.53 31.76
CA THR A 625 -54.67 -5.22 32.45
C THR A 625 -54.12 -6.46 33.14
N TYR A 626 -52.84 -6.74 32.89
CA TYR A 626 -52.03 -7.65 33.69
C TYR A 626 -51.13 -6.82 34.62
N SER A 627 -50.92 -7.28 35.85
CA SER A 627 -50.02 -6.62 36.81
C SER A 627 -49.26 -7.66 37.65
N SER A 628 -47.96 -7.45 37.82
CA SER A 628 -47.15 -8.20 38.78
C SER A 628 -46.08 -7.31 39.40
N LYS A 629 -45.66 -7.62 40.63
CA LYS A 629 -44.46 -7.01 41.21
C LYS A 629 -43.24 -7.51 40.45
N VAL A 630 -42.27 -6.65 40.20
CA VAL A 630 -41.01 -7.06 39.58
C VAL A 630 -40.29 -8.07 40.47
N SER A 631 -40.33 -7.89 41.78
CA SER A 631 -39.77 -8.88 42.72
C SER A 631 -40.36 -10.30 42.60
N ALA A 632 -41.60 -10.43 42.12
CA ALA A 632 -42.24 -11.72 41.89
C ALA A 632 -41.92 -12.31 40.50
N LEU A 633 -41.45 -11.49 39.55
CA LEU A 633 -41.01 -11.93 38.23
C LEU A 633 -39.53 -12.28 38.24
N ASN A 634 -38.70 -11.38 38.77
CA ASN A 634 -37.29 -11.61 39.02
C ASN A 634 -36.83 -10.75 40.22
N PRO A 635 -36.61 -11.34 41.41
CA PRO A 635 -36.16 -10.60 42.59
C PRO A 635 -34.78 -9.97 42.43
N LEU A 636 -33.93 -10.47 41.52
CA LEU A 636 -32.57 -9.95 41.32
C LEU A 636 -32.56 -8.56 40.68
N ALA A 637 -33.61 -8.21 39.94
CA ALA A 637 -33.74 -6.92 39.25
C ALA A 637 -33.91 -5.72 40.18
N VAL A 638 -34.44 -5.94 41.38
CA VAL A 638 -34.81 -4.87 42.32
C VAL A 638 -34.10 -4.97 43.67
N ASN A 639 -33.33 -6.03 43.90
CA ASN A 639 -32.48 -6.20 45.08
C ASN A 639 -31.00 -5.97 44.75
N ARG A 640 -30.22 -5.52 45.75
CA ARG A 640 -28.78 -5.29 45.59
C ARG A 640 -28.01 -6.62 45.58
N LEU A 641 -26.98 -6.70 44.72
CA LEU A 641 -26.04 -7.83 44.70
C LEU A 641 -25.21 -7.95 46.00
N PRO A 642 -24.67 -9.15 46.31
CA PRO A 642 -23.92 -9.40 47.54
C PRO A 642 -22.81 -8.38 47.78
N ALA A 643 -22.69 -7.89 49.01
CA ALA A 643 -21.73 -6.85 49.39
C ALA A 643 -20.94 -7.26 50.62
N SER A 644 -19.72 -6.75 50.73
CA SER A 644 -18.85 -6.97 51.90
C SER A 644 -18.44 -5.62 52.49
N GLY A 645 -18.52 -5.49 53.81
CA GLY A 645 -18.01 -4.31 54.52
C GLY A 645 -16.48 -4.15 54.46
N THR A 646 -15.75 -5.12 53.88
CA THR A 646 -14.29 -5.08 53.74
C THR A 646 -13.81 -4.89 52.30
N SER A 647 -14.72 -4.84 51.30
CA SER A 647 -14.35 -4.71 49.89
C SER A 647 -15.25 -3.74 49.13
N ALA A 648 -14.64 -2.72 48.53
CA ALA A 648 -15.33 -1.77 47.66
C ALA A 648 -15.59 -2.34 46.24
N LEU A 649 -15.04 -3.50 45.88
CA LEU A 649 -15.16 -4.09 44.53
C LEU A 649 -16.52 -4.76 44.26
N LEU A 650 -17.30 -4.99 45.32
CA LEU A 650 -18.56 -5.74 45.32
C LEU A 650 -19.77 -4.78 45.26
N LYS A 651 -20.98 -5.31 45.50
CA LYS A 651 -22.25 -4.56 45.44
C LYS A 651 -22.50 -3.99 44.03
N LYS A 652 -22.10 -4.73 42.99
CA LYS A 652 -22.18 -4.30 41.60
C LYS A 652 -23.62 -3.96 41.20
N LEU A 653 -23.77 -2.94 40.36
CA LEU A 653 -25.00 -2.61 39.67
C LEU A 653 -25.06 -3.33 38.34
N VAL A 654 -25.89 -4.35 38.26
CA VAL A 654 -26.06 -5.17 37.04
C VAL A 654 -27.53 -5.18 36.68
N LEU A 655 -27.84 -4.77 35.45
CA LEU A 655 -29.16 -4.87 34.85
C LEU A 655 -29.55 -6.34 34.74
N GLN A 656 -30.65 -6.74 35.37
CA GLN A 656 -31.21 -8.09 35.31
C GLN A 656 -32.44 -8.09 34.41
N GLN A 657 -32.65 -9.19 33.69
CA GLN A 657 -33.78 -9.34 32.78
C GLN A 657 -35.06 -9.70 33.56
N VAL A 658 -36.15 -9.00 33.27
CA VAL A 658 -37.47 -9.24 33.84
C VAL A 658 -38.41 -9.60 32.70
N ASP A 659 -38.92 -10.82 32.74
CA ASP A 659 -39.75 -11.37 31.68
C ASP A 659 -41.19 -11.54 32.14
N VAL A 660 -42.13 -11.16 31.27
CA VAL A 660 -43.56 -11.48 31.40
C VAL A 660 -43.94 -12.35 30.20
N PRO A 661 -44.19 -13.66 30.41
CA PRO A 661 -44.63 -14.54 29.33
C PRO A 661 -45.91 -14.02 28.67
N THR A 662 -45.97 -14.02 27.34
CA THR A 662 -47.19 -13.60 26.62
C THR A 662 -48.37 -14.54 26.88
N SER A 663 -48.09 -15.80 27.27
CA SER A 663 -49.09 -16.73 27.80
C SER A 663 -49.77 -16.18 29.06
N ALA A 664 -49.02 -15.61 30.01
CA ALA A 664 -49.59 -15.00 31.22
C ALA A 664 -50.44 -13.76 30.90
N LEU A 665 -50.05 -12.97 29.89
CA LEU A 665 -50.85 -11.85 29.40
C LEU A 665 -52.18 -12.33 28.81
N LYS A 666 -52.14 -13.38 27.99
CA LYS A 666 -53.34 -14.00 27.41
C LYS A 666 -54.25 -14.59 28.48
N ASP A 667 -53.69 -15.27 29.47
CA ASP A 667 -54.45 -15.86 30.59
C ASP A 667 -55.11 -14.79 31.47
N ALA A 668 -54.51 -13.59 31.55
CA ALA A 668 -55.10 -12.41 32.16
C ALA A 668 -56.16 -11.72 31.28
N GLY A 669 -56.45 -12.25 30.09
CA GLY A 669 -57.51 -11.79 29.19
C GLY A 669 -57.13 -10.66 28.24
N LEU A 670 -55.83 -10.36 28.06
CA LEU A 670 -55.38 -9.29 27.17
C LEU A 670 -55.47 -9.70 25.69
N ASP A 671 -55.91 -8.77 24.83
CA ASP A 671 -55.75 -8.88 23.37
C ASP A 671 -54.30 -8.60 22.96
N LEU A 672 -53.56 -9.68 22.71
CA LEU A 672 -52.16 -9.61 22.27
C LEU A 672 -51.98 -8.97 20.90
N SER A 673 -53.04 -8.80 20.09
CA SER A 673 -52.93 -8.11 18.81
C SER A 673 -52.84 -6.58 18.96
N ASP A 674 -53.21 -6.05 20.13
CA ASP A 674 -53.32 -4.61 20.37
C ASP A 674 -52.85 -4.16 21.76
N ILE A 675 -51.61 -4.46 22.13
CA ILE A 675 -51.01 -3.93 23.37
C ILE A 675 -50.73 -2.42 23.24
N ARG A 676 -51.15 -1.61 24.22
CA ARG A 676 -51.10 -0.15 24.14
C ARG A 676 -50.17 0.52 25.12
N GLU A 677 -50.00 0.00 26.32
CA GLU A 677 -49.23 0.68 27.36
C GLU A 677 -48.57 -0.33 28.30
N VAL A 678 -47.32 -0.05 28.70
CA VAL A 678 -46.62 -0.72 29.79
C VAL A 678 -46.40 0.32 30.90
N ARG A 679 -46.69 -0.05 32.16
CA ARG A 679 -46.53 0.84 33.32
C ARG A 679 -45.58 0.25 34.34
N PHE A 680 -44.78 1.11 34.95
CA PHE A 680 -43.89 0.80 36.07
C PHE A 680 -44.30 1.65 37.26
N ALA A 681 -45.14 1.12 38.14
CA ALA A 681 -45.68 1.85 39.28
C ALA A 681 -44.88 1.57 40.56
N ALA A 682 -44.60 2.60 41.35
CA ALA A 682 -43.89 2.48 42.62
C ALA A 682 -44.52 1.42 43.54
N ALA A 683 -43.69 0.56 44.13
CA ALA A 683 -44.11 -0.39 45.15
C ALA A 683 -43.11 -0.42 46.31
N THR A 684 -43.55 -0.95 47.46
CA THR A 684 -42.66 -1.19 48.61
C THR A 684 -41.89 -2.49 48.41
N GLY A 685 -40.55 -2.39 48.46
CA GLY A 685 -39.63 -3.51 48.30
C GLY A 685 -39.04 -4.03 49.60
N ALA A 686 -37.90 -4.73 49.49
CA ALA A 686 -37.22 -5.38 50.61
C ALA A 686 -36.68 -4.40 51.67
N ASP A 687 -36.49 -3.13 51.32
CA ASP A 687 -36.12 -2.06 52.25
C ASP A 687 -37.30 -1.54 53.10
N ALA A 688 -38.52 -2.02 52.84
CA ALA A 688 -39.77 -1.58 53.46
C ALA A 688 -40.05 -0.07 53.31
N THR A 689 -39.48 0.59 52.30
CA THR A 689 -39.70 2.01 52.03
C THR A 689 -40.61 2.26 50.81
N PRO A 690 -41.42 3.34 50.82
CA PRO A 690 -42.26 3.72 49.68
C PRO A 690 -41.55 4.66 48.68
N THR A 691 -40.26 4.95 48.90
CA THR A 691 -39.39 5.74 48.01
C THR A 691 -38.45 4.77 47.30
N GLY A 692 -38.07 5.04 46.06
CA GLY A 692 -37.17 4.13 45.36
C GLY A 692 -36.70 4.67 44.02
N ALA A 693 -35.76 3.95 43.44
CA ALA A 693 -35.26 4.23 42.10
C ALA A 693 -34.70 2.97 41.44
N VAL A 694 -34.86 2.88 40.12
CA VAL A 694 -34.30 1.81 39.27
C VAL A 694 -33.74 2.39 37.97
N TYR A 695 -32.82 1.67 37.36
CA TYR A 695 -32.41 1.86 35.96
C TYR A 695 -33.24 0.94 35.06
N LEU A 696 -33.65 1.45 33.90
CA LEU A 696 -34.42 0.72 32.89
C LEU A 696 -33.66 0.72 31.56
N SER A 697 -33.61 -0.44 30.90
CA SER A 697 -33.09 -0.63 29.54
C SER A 697 -33.94 -1.65 28.77
N ASP A 698 -33.94 -1.55 27.45
CA ASP A 698 -34.40 -2.62 26.54
C ASP A 698 -35.81 -3.18 26.81
N LEU A 699 -36.86 -2.34 26.75
CA LEU A 699 -38.24 -2.84 26.76
C LEU A 699 -38.65 -3.33 25.36
N ALA A 700 -38.92 -4.63 25.23
CA ALA A 700 -39.24 -5.26 23.95
C ALA A 700 -40.14 -6.48 24.09
N PHE A 701 -40.88 -6.79 23.02
CA PHE A 701 -41.45 -8.13 22.84
C PHE A 701 -40.42 -9.02 22.15
N GLU A 702 -40.16 -10.19 22.70
CA GLU A 702 -39.04 -11.06 22.30
C GLU A 702 -39.46 -12.54 22.23
N SER A 703 -38.75 -13.29 21.39
CA SER A 703 -38.79 -14.75 21.35
C SER A 703 -37.37 -15.31 21.39
N SER A 704 -37.19 -16.47 22.01
CA SER A 704 -35.90 -17.15 22.08
C SER A 704 -35.42 -17.55 20.69
N SER A 705 -34.27 -17.02 20.29
CA SER A 705 -33.64 -17.31 19.00
C SER A 705 -32.15 -17.02 19.03
N VAL A 706 -31.38 -17.76 18.23
CA VAL A 706 -29.96 -17.46 17.94
C VAL A 706 -29.84 -16.40 16.84
N GLY A 707 -30.89 -16.24 16.03
CA GLY A 707 -30.89 -15.40 14.83
C GLY A 707 -30.24 -16.09 13.64
N THR A 708 -29.92 -15.29 12.63
CA THR A 708 -29.25 -15.71 11.40
C THR A 708 -28.01 -14.84 11.15
N PRO A 709 -26.98 -14.92 12.03
CA PRO A 709 -25.78 -14.11 11.89
C PRO A 709 -25.11 -14.35 10.53
N ALA A 710 -24.91 -13.26 9.78
CA ALA A 710 -24.43 -13.27 8.41
C ALA A 710 -23.15 -12.45 8.29
N VAL A 711 -22.00 -13.12 8.32
CA VAL A 711 -20.71 -12.45 8.17
C VAL A 711 -20.64 -11.72 6.83
N LYS A 712 -20.41 -10.42 6.89
CA LYS A 712 -20.31 -9.55 5.72
C LYS A 712 -19.12 -8.62 5.87
N THR A 713 -18.64 -8.09 4.75
CA THR A 713 -17.60 -7.07 4.77
C THR A 713 -18.21 -5.73 5.18
N GLU A 714 -17.70 -5.12 6.23
CA GLU A 714 -18.12 -3.82 6.73
C GLU A 714 -17.13 -2.72 6.33
N PRO A 715 -17.53 -1.44 6.29
CA PRO A 715 -16.57 -0.33 6.32
C PRO A 715 -15.84 -0.31 7.66
N THR A 716 -14.60 0.15 7.64
CA THR A 716 -13.80 0.41 8.84
C THR A 716 -13.73 1.89 9.13
N ILE A 717 -13.73 2.26 10.41
CA ILE A 717 -13.42 3.62 10.85
C ILE A 717 -12.04 3.65 11.53
N ASN A 718 -11.23 4.62 11.14
CA ASN A 718 -9.82 4.74 11.52
C ASN A 718 -9.47 6.20 11.85
N VAL A 719 -8.30 6.40 12.46
CA VAL A 719 -7.68 7.71 12.69
C VAL A 719 -6.34 7.82 11.97
N LEU A 720 -6.00 9.02 11.54
CA LEU A 720 -4.65 9.42 11.16
C LEU A 720 -4.28 10.62 12.03
N ALA A 721 -3.43 10.36 13.02
CA ALA A 721 -2.85 11.38 13.89
C ALA A 721 -1.42 11.67 13.41
N PRO A 722 -1.10 12.92 13.03
CA PRO A 722 0.22 13.24 12.48
C PRO A 722 1.23 13.61 13.57
N THR A 723 2.47 13.86 13.16
CA THR A 723 3.46 14.60 13.96
C THR A 723 3.25 16.10 13.74
N VAL A 724 3.26 16.90 14.81
CA VAL A 724 3.15 18.38 14.77
C VAL A 724 4.18 19.00 15.70
N ALA A 725 4.58 20.24 15.47
CA ALA A 725 5.33 21.02 16.46
C ALA A 725 4.39 21.47 17.61
N GLU A 726 4.89 21.57 18.84
CA GLU A 726 4.10 22.13 19.94
C GLU A 726 3.78 23.61 19.73
N GLY A 727 4.71 24.34 19.12
CA GLY A 727 4.57 25.74 18.77
C GLY A 727 4.73 26.67 19.97
N ASN A 728 4.77 27.97 19.68
CA ASN A 728 5.20 28.99 20.64
C ASN A 728 4.15 29.40 21.72
N ALA A 729 2.96 28.77 21.69
CA ALA A 729 1.79 29.08 22.53
C ALA A 729 0.73 27.96 22.40
N PRO A 730 -0.26 27.86 23.32
CA PRO A 730 -1.34 26.88 23.20
C PRO A 730 -2.06 26.94 21.85
N GLY A 731 -2.31 25.77 21.25
CA GLY A 731 -2.87 25.62 19.91
C GLY A 731 -3.68 24.33 19.75
N THR A 732 -3.84 23.87 18.50
CA THR A 732 -4.54 22.62 18.18
C THR A 732 -3.78 21.82 17.13
N ALA A 733 -3.95 20.50 17.18
CA ALA A 733 -3.53 19.56 16.14
C ALA A 733 -4.76 18.84 15.58
N ASP A 734 -4.89 18.83 14.26
CA ASP A 734 -6.03 18.20 13.59
C ASP A 734 -5.78 16.72 13.35
N ILE A 735 -6.78 15.90 13.65
CA ILE A 735 -6.77 14.45 13.46
C ILE A 735 -7.79 14.12 12.38
N ALA A 736 -7.35 13.44 11.33
CA ALA A 736 -8.27 12.92 10.33
C ALA A 736 -8.91 11.64 10.86
N VAL A 737 -10.23 11.58 10.80
CA VAL A 737 -11.03 10.40 11.15
C VAL A 737 -11.68 9.96 9.85
N TYR A 738 -11.49 8.71 9.47
CA TYR A 738 -11.83 8.31 8.11
C TYR A 738 -12.41 6.92 8.01
N LEU A 739 -13.20 6.73 6.96
CA LEU A 739 -13.66 5.43 6.51
C LEU A 739 -12.74 4.92 5.41
N ASP A 740 -12.40 3.63 5.44
CA ASP A 740 -11.64 2.96 4.37
C ASP A 740 -12.37 2.97 3.03
N LYS A 741 -13.71 2.97 3.06
CA LYS A 741 -14.60 3.07 1.91
C LYS A 741 -15.89 3.80 2.28
N LYS A 742 -16.62 4.21 1.23
CA LYS A 742 -17.93 4.85 1.38
C LYS A 742 -18.93 3.91 2.02
N ALA A 743 -19.59 4.35 3.09
CA ALA A 743 -20.72 3.67 3.69
C ALA A 743 -22.06 4.07 3.04
N SER A 744 -23.01 3.13 2.96
CA SER A 744 -24.36 3.35 2.44
C SER A 744 -25.35 3.87 3.50
N SER A 745 -25.01 3.72 4.78
CA SER A 745 -25.71 4.25 5.94
C SER A 745 -24.84 5.23 6.72
N SER A 746 -25.44 5.92 7.69
CA SER A 746 -24.68 6.76 8.62
C SER A 746 -23.69 5.91 9.42
N VAL A 747 -22.49 6.42 9.63
CA VAL A 747 -21.48 5.82 10.51
C VAL A 747 -21.20 6.77 11.66
N THR A 748 -21.08 6.25 12.89
CA THR A 748 -20.65 7.05 14.04
C THR A 748 -19.50 6.38 14.77
N GLY A 749 -18.66 7.20 15.42
CA GLY A 749 -17.65 6.76 16.36
C GLY A 749 -17.33 7.89 17.33
N TYR A 750 -16.68 7.57 18.44
CA TYR A 750 -16.20 8.56 19.40
C TYR A 750 -14.70 8.66 19.31
N VAL A 751 -14.22 9.84 18.92
CA VAL A 751 -12.80 10.14 18.78
C VAL A 751 -12.31 10.69 20.10
N SER A 752 -11.27 10.06 20.64
CA SER A 752 -10.63 10.51 21.87
C SER A 752 -9.17 10.84 21.62
N THR A 753 -8.71 11.94 22.21
CA THR A 753 -7.28 12.17 22.46
C THR A 753 -7.03 11.98 23.94
N LEU A 754 -6.10 11.09 24.24
CA LEU A 754 -5.83 10.55 25.55
C LEU A 754 -4.44 11.02 25.96
N GLY A 755 -4.41 12.19 26.60
CA GLY A 755 -3.27 12.66 27.36
C GLY A 755 -3.44 12.33 28.85
N SER A 756 -3.36 13.37 29.69
CA SER A 756 -3.66 13.33 31.13
C SER A 756 -5.06 12.80 31.45
N ALA A 757 -5.28 12.30 32.67
CA ALA A 757 -6.62 12.12 33.23
C ALA A 757 -7.18 13.38 33.91
N THR A 758 -6.42 14.46 34.11
CA THR A 758 -6.85 15.62 34.94
C THR A 758 -6.64 17.01 34.29
N GLY A 759 -6.14 17.07 33.06
CA GLY A 759 -5.77 18.32 32.37
C GLY A 759 -6.81 18.90 31.37
N ARG A 760 -6.66 20.20 31.03
CA ARG A 760 -7.44 20.89 29.96
C ARG A 760 -6.72 20.96 28.61
N GLY A 761 -5.44 20.59 28.54
CA GLY A 761 -4.69 20.40 27.30
C GLY A 761 -4.65 18.90 26.95
N GLY A 762 -4.66 18.54 25.67
CA GLY A 762 -4.45 17.15 25.23
C GLY A 762 -5.58 16.14 25.49
N ILE A 763 -6.71 16.51 26.11
CA ILE A 763 -7.89 15.63 26.24
C ILE A 763 -9.04 16.15 25.40
N THR A 764 -9.50 15.36 24.44
CA THR A 764 -10.71 15.61 23.66
C THR A 764 -11.55 14.34 23.60
N MET A 765 -12.87 14.50 23.62
CA MET A 765 -13.82 13.46 23.24
C MET A 765 -14.87 14.10 22.35
N GLU A 766 -14.99 13.60 21.12
CA GLU A 766 -15.98 14.08 20.16
C GLU A 766 -16.70 12.90 19.49
N LYS A 767 -18.04 12.97 19.43
CA LYS A 767 -18.82 12.05 18.60
C LYS A 767 -18.78 12.51 17.15
N VAL A 768 -18.15 11.73 16.27
CA VAL A 768 -18.19 11.97 14.82
C VAL A 768 -19.36 11.22 14.19
N THR A 769 -19.97 11.83 13.18
CA THR A 769 -21.04 11.22 12.37
C THR A 769 -20.75 11.47 10.90
N PHE A 770 -20.56 10.40 10.13
CA PHE A 770 -20.41 10.43 8.68
C PHE A 770 -21.78 10.25 8.04
N ALA A 771 -22.15 11.17 7.15
CA ALA A 771 -23.31 10.97 6.29
C ALA A 771 -23.03 9.83 5.28
N PRO A 772 -24.06 9.18 4.73
CA PRO A 772 -23.86 8.21 3.64
C PRO A 772 -22.99 8.77 2.51
N GLY A 773 -21.94 8.04 2.12
CA GLY A 773 -20.98 8.43 1.10
C GLY A 773 -19.84 9.36 1.54
N GLU A 774 -19.87 9.92 2.76
CA GLU A 774 -18.79 10.70 3.35
C GLU A 774 -17.71 9.77 3.92
N THR A 775 -16.42 10.12 3.76
CA THR A 775 -15.30 9.24 4.14
C THR A 775 -14.24 9.90 5.03
N CYS A 776 -14.29 11.21 5.26
CA CYS A 776 -13.33 11.88 6.14
C CYS A 776 -14.00 12.99 6.95
N LYS A 777 -13.61 13.08 8.23
CA LYS A 777 -13.93 14.14 9.19
C LYS A 777 -12.65 14.58 9.87
N VAL A 778 -12.65 15.78 10.41
CA VAL A 778 -11.54 16.33 11.21
C VAL A 778 -12.00 16.52 12.64
N VAL A 779 -11.18 16.09 13.59
CA VAL A 779 -11.33 16.39 15.02
C VAL A 779 -10.07 17.10 15.48
N SER A 780 -10.22 18.29 16.08
CA SER A 780 -9.10 19.08 16.57
C SER A 780 -8.80 18.75 18.03
N SER A 781 -7.56 18.37 18.32
CA SER A 781 -7.08 18.15 19.69
C SER A 781 -6.31 19.37 20.18
N PRO A 782 -6.56 19.90 21.39
CA PRO A 782 -5.77 20.96 21.95
C PRO A 782 -4.35 20.46 22.27
N ILE A 783 -3.35 21.26 21.94
CA ILE A 783 -1.95 21.07 22.33
C ILE A 783 -1.50 22.29 23.14
N LEU A 784 -0.69 22.07 24.16
CA LEU A 784 -0.03 23.18 24.85
C LEU A 784 1.30 23.41 24.14
N GLY A 785 1.48 24.58 23.56
CA GLY A 785 2.78 25.03 23.07
C GLY A 785 3.33 26.09 24.01
N ASP A 786 4.65 26.17 24.14
CA ASP A 786 5.32 27.20 24.93
C ASP A 786 6.62 27.66 24.26
N LYS A 787 7.61 28.15 25.00
CA LYS A 787 8.89 28.67 24.45
C LYS A 787 10.10 28.07 25.14
N LEU A 788 9.88 27.00 25.90
CA LEU A 788 10.83 26.43 26.84
C LEU A 788 11.34 25.12 26.27
N PRO A 789 12.65 24.87 26.33
CA PRO A 789 13.18 23.61 25.88
C PRO A 789 12.80 22.48 26.85
N SER A 790 12.39 21.33 26.34
CA SER A 790 12.02 20.15 27.13
C SER A 790 13.17 19.18 27.38
N THR A 791 13.00 18.25 28.32
CA THR A 791 13.96 17.15 28.56
C THR A 791 13.76 15.95 27.61
N THR A 792 12.64 15.94 26.88
CA THR A 792 12.28 14.94 25.88
C THR A 792 12.15 15.64 24.52
N ASP A 793 12.34 14.89 23.43
CA ASP A 793 12.28 15.42 22.06
C ASP A 793 10.86 15.51 21.49
N SER A 794 9.92 14.84 22.15
CA SER A 794 8.52 14.76 21.79
C SER A 794 7.66 14.24 22.93
N THR A 795 6.38 14.52 22.83
CA THR A 795 5.30 13.90 23.58
C THR A 795 4.45 13.06 22.64
N VAL A 796 4.09 11.86 23.07
CA VAL A 796 3.18 10.98 22.35
C VAL A 796 1.81 11.00 23.05
N ILE A 797 0.79 11.48 22.34
CA ILE A 797 -0.59 11.50 22.81
C ILE A 797 -1.36 10.42 22.05
N LYS A 798 -1.95 9.47 22.77
CA LYS A 798 -2.73 8.40 22.13
C LYS A 798 -4.03 8.97 21.58
N THR A 799 -4.40 8.55 20.39
CA THR A 799 -5.66 8.90 19.72
C THR A 799 -6.42 7.63 19.41
N SER A 800 -7.74 7.67 19.52
CA SER A 800 -8.60 6.51 19.26
C SER A 800 -9.92 6.92 18.61
N VAL A 801 -10.53 6.03 17.86
CA VAL A 801 -11.95 6.09 17.47
C VAL A 801 -12.64 4.79 17.87
N ILE A 802 -13.54 4.87 18.84
CA ILE A 802 -14.14 3.69 19.50
C ILE A 802 -15.66 3.80 19.62
N ASN A 803 -16.32 2.76 20.15
CA ASN A 803 -17.77 2.65 20.30
C ASN A 803 -18.49 3.03 18.98
N THR A 804 -18.20 2.24 17.95
CA THR A 804 -18.54 2.55 16.57
C THR A 804 -19.91 1.98 16.19
N SER A 805 -20.61 2.60 15.25
CA SER A 805 -21.88 2.11 14.72
C SER A 805 -21.93 2.34 13.22
N GLY A 806 -22.44 1.35 12.47
CA GLY A 806 -22.48 1.34 11.01
C GLY A 806 -21.13 1.08 10.32
N ALA A 807 -20.03 1.00 11.08
CA ALA A 807 -18.70 0.59 10.64
C ALA A 807 -17.98 -0.11 11.80
N VAL A 808 -17.13 -1.09 11.49
CA VAL A 808 -16.28 -1.74 12.49
C VAL A 808 -15.05 -0.89 12.80
N MET A 809 -14.50 -1.05 13.99
CA MET A 809 -13.20 -0.50 14.33
C MET A 809 -12.11 -1.14 13.42
N GLY A 810 -11.35 -0.32 12.70
CA GLY A 810 -10.28 -0.81 11.81
C GLY A 810 -8.94 -1.00 12.52
N SER A 811 -7.96 -1.57 11.81
CA SER A 811 -6.60 -1.80 12.30
C SER A 811 -5.79 -0.52 12.57
N LYS A 812 -6.32 0.64 12.16
CA LYS A 812 -5.76 1.97 12.41
C LYS A 812 -6.74 2.85 13.19
N ALA A 813 -7.65 2.25 13.96
CA ALA A 813 -8.57 3.01 14.81
C ALA A 813 -7.90 3.61 16.05
N LEU A 814 -6.71 3.13 16.40
CA LEU A 814 -5.83 3.76 17.38
C LEU A 814 -4.57 4.26 16.68
N GLY A 815 -4.05 5.39 17.11
CA GLY A 815 -2.85 6.01 16.58
C GLY A 815 -2.20 6.95 17.58
N ASN A 816 -1.05 7.50 17.23
CA ASN A 816 -0.30 8.43 18.08
C ASN A 816 -0.22 9.80 17.42
N LEU A 817 -0.71 10.82 18.11
CA LEU A 817 -0.38 12.21 17.82
C LEU A 817 0.98 12.48 18.47
N VAL A 818 1.97 12.84 17.65
CA VAL A 818 3.31 13.16 18.15
C VAL A 818 3.46 14.67 18.18
N VAL A 819 3.64 15.22 19.38
CA VAL A 819 3.91 16.65 19.60
C VAL A 819 5.41 16.81 19.79
N ARG A 820 6.07 17.43 18.82
CA ARG A 820 7.52 17.61 18.76
C ARG A 820 7.94 18.90 19.46
N GLU A 821 9.02 18.82 20.22
CA GLU A 821 9.76 19.96 20.78
C GLU A 821 10.36 20.84 19.67
N ASP A 822 9.99 22.12 19.60
CA ASP A 822 10.53 23.07 18.60
C ASP A 822 11.42 24.19 19.14
N ASP A 823 11.53 24.36 20.45
CA ASP A 823 12.36 25.37 21.12
C ASP A 823 13.71 24.82 21.62
N GLY A 824 13.84 23.50 21.72
CA GLY A 824 15.11 22.79 21.90
C GLY A 824 15.05 21.67 22.93
N VAL A 825 15.98 20.71 22.86
CA VAL A 825 16.06 19.61 23.83
C VAL A 825 17.19 19.86 24.82
N THR A 826 16.89 19.64 26.11
CA THR A 826 17.86 19.66 27.21
C THR A 826 18.28 18.23 27.58
N GLY A 827 19.46 18.09 28.18
CA GLY A 827 19.97 16.77 28.59
C GLY A 827 20.52 15.93 27.43
N SER A 828 20.15 14.64 27.37
CA SER A 828 20.67 13.66 26.40
C SER A 828 19.75 13.34 25.23
N ALA A 829 18.54 13.92 25.19
CA ALA A 829 17.61 13.74 24.07
C ALA A 829 18.16 14.40 22.79
N VAL A 830 17.79 13.87 21.62
CA VAL A 830 18.19 14.40 20.32
C VAL A 830 16.97 15.03 19.65
N ALA A 831 17.09 16.26 19.18
CA ALA A 831 15.96 16.95 18.54
C ALA A 831 15.45 16.16 17.32
N LEU A 832 14.13 15.94 17.26
CA LEU A 832 13.50 15.29 16.12
C LEU A 832 13.51 16.20 14.88
N PRO A 833 13.43 15.65 13.66
CA PRO A 833 13.28 16.43 12.43
C PRO A 833 12.01 17.29 12.45
N ALA A 834 12.07 18.50 11.90
CA ALA A 834 10.95 19.44 11.86
C ALA A 834 9.74 18.85 11.11
N ALA A 835 8.55 18.86 11.72
CA ALA A 835 7.34 18.24 11.14
C ALA A 835 6.60 19.11 10.11
N GLY A 836 7.04 20.36 9.92
CA GLY A 836 6.37 21.37 9.09
C GLY A 836 5.03 21.86 9.68
N VAL A 837 4.47 22.88 9.04
CA VAL A 837 3.15 23.43 9.42
C VAL A 837 2.05 22.52 8.91
N GLN A 838 1.18 22.04 9.80
CA GLN A 838 0.05 21.18 9.45
C GLN A 838 -0.92 21.87 8.48
N GLY A 839 -1.32 21.15 7.42
CA GLY A 839 -2.38 21.53 6.49
C GLY A 839 -3.74 20.93 6.85
N ASP A 840 -4.63 20.82 5.87
CA ASP A 840 -5.93 20.15 6.06
C ASP A 840 -5.74 18.64 6.26
N ALA A 841 -6.18 18.12 7.41
CA ALA A 841 -5.93 16.72 7.78
C ALA A 841 -6.56 15.71 6.81
N CYS A 842 -7.72 16.01 6.21
CA CYS A 842 -8.35 15.13 5.22
C CYS A 842 -7.61 15.17 3.87
N ALA A 843 -7.07 16.31 3.47
CA ALA A 843 -6.21 16.43 2.29
C ALA A 843 -4.88 15.71 2.49
N GLU A 844 -4.26 15.82 3.67
CA GLU A 844 -3.05 15.09 4.04
C GLU A 844 -3.28 13.57 4.04
N LEU A 845 -4.40 13.11 4.60
CA LEU A 845 -4.82 11.71 4.51
C LEU A 845 -4.95 11.27 3.05
N ALA A 846 -5.63 12.04 2.20
CA ALA A 846 -5.78 11.73 0.79
C ALA A 846 -4.42 11.66 0.06
N ALA A 847 -3.49 12.56 0.41
CA ALA A 847 -2.13 12.53 -0.13
C ALA A 847 -1.37 11.28 0.33
N SER A 848 -1.49 10.90 1.61
CA SER A 848 -0.82 9.70 2.18
C SER A 848 -1.24 8.38 1.53
N ALA A 849 -2.41 8.34 0.89
CA ALA A 849 -2.86 7.20 0.11
C ALA A 849 -2.20 7.11 -1.29
N THR A 850 -1.36 8.09 -1.64
CA THR A 850 -0.61 8.16 -2.90
C THR A 850 0.89 8.17 -2.64
N THR A 851 1.68 7.79 -3.64
CA THR A 851 3.14 7.88 -3.60
C THR A 851 3.58 9.01 -4.53
N GLY A 852 4.32 9.98 -3.99
CA GLY A 852 4.90 11.05 -4.79
C GLY A 852 6.06 10.56 -5.67
N SER A 853 6.61 11.45 -6.49
CA SER A 853 7.78 11.16 -7.35
C SER A 853 9.02 11.92 -6.89
N VAL A 854 10.17 11.25 -6.89
CA VAL A 854 11.48 11.90 -6.78
C VAL A 854 12.08 12.04 -8.18
N THR A 855 12.43 13.26 -8.58
CA THR A 855 13.21 13.52 -9.80
C THR A 855 14.68 13.71 -9.44
N VAL A 856 15.57 13.16 -10.27
CA VAL A 856 17.02 13.17 -10.05
C VAL A 856 17.69 13.96 -11.17
N SER A 857 18.65 14.83 -10.83
CA SER A 857 19.31 15.70 -11.83
C SER A 857 20.24 14.95 -12.80
N ASP A 858 20.74 13.79 -12.37
CA ASP A 858 21.48 12.82 -13.18
C ASP A 858 20.93 11.43 -12.86
N GLU A 859 20.40 10.76 -13.88
CA GLU A 859 19.80 9.43 -13.73
C GLU A 859 20.86 8.32 -13.74
N THR A 860 22.09 8.62 -14.18
CA THR A 860 23.18 7.64 -14.32
C THR A 860 24.50 8.02 -13.62
N PRO A 861 24.48 8.61 -12.41
CA PRO A 861 25.66 9.17 -11.77
C PRO A 861 26.68 8.10 -11.39
N ALA A 862 27.95 8.50 -11.31
CA ALA A 862 29.01 7.65 -10.79
C ALA A 862 29.10 7.72 -9.26
N PRO A 863 29.63 6.67 -8.59
CA PRO A 863 29.97 6.75 -7.17
C PRO A 863 30.88 7.96 -6.89
N GLY A 864 30.51 8.78 -5.91
CA GLY A 864 31.21 10.03 -5.60
C GLY A 864 30.69 11.28 -6.33
N ASP A 865 29.77 11.16 -7.29
CA ASP A 865 29.17 12.30 -7.95
C ASP A 865 28.16 13.03 -7.05
N GLN A 866 28.03 14.34 -7.27
CA GLN A 866 27.03 15.16 -6.60
C GLN A 866 25.73 15.18 -7.43
N VAL A 867 24.63 14.77 -6.80
CA VAL A 867 23.33 14.60 -7.44
C VAL A 867 22.27 15.42 -6.71
N THR A 868 21.39 16.07 -7.45
CA THR A 868 20.26 16.81 -6.88
C THR A 868 18.98 15.99 -7.00
N PHE A 869 18.33 15.78 -5.86
CA PHE A 869 17.05 15.09 -5.72
C PHE A 869 15.97 16.13 -5.44
N THR A 870 14.83 16.04 -6.12
CA THR A 870 13.68 16.95 -5.92
C THR A 870 12.40 16.16 -5.75
N ALA A 871 11.59 16.53 -4.76
CA ALA A 871 10.29 15.93 -4.49
C ALA A 871 9.30 17.02 -4.01
N SER A 872 8.00 16.75 -4.09
CA SER A 872 6.95 17.71 -3.71
C SER A 872 5.76 17.03 -3.02
N GLY A 873 4.87 17.81 -2.42
CA GLY A 873 3.69 17.31 -1.70
C GLY A 873 3.85 17.26 -0.18
N TYR A 874 4.92 17.83 0.35
CA TYR A 874 5.22 17.90 1.79
C TYR A 874 4.65 19.18 2.41
N ARG A 875 4.59 19.25 3.75
CA ARG A 875 4.21 20.46 4.46
C ARG A 875 5.30 21.53 4.34
N SER A 876 4.89 22.79 4.42
CA SER A 876 5.83 23.91 4.49
C SER A 876 6.73 23.78 5.73
N GLY A 877 8.05 23.77 5.52
CA GLY A 877 9.05 23.62 6.59
C GLY A 877 9.22 22.19 7.12
N GLU A 878 8.63 21.18 6.47
CA GLU A 878 8.81 19.77 6.84
C GLU A 878 10.19 19.28 6.44
N SER A 879 10.84 18.52 7.32
CA SER A 879 12.09 17.83 7.00
C SER A 879 11.78 16.55 6.24
N VAL A 880 12.41 16.41 5.07
CA VAL A 880 12.25 15.24 4.20
C VAL A 880 13.58 14.50 4.14
N ALA A 881 13.59 13.25 4.60
CA ALA A 881 14.75 12.37 4.57
C ALA A 881 14.82 11.63 3.24
N PHE A 882 15.97 11.70 2.56
CA PHE A 882 16.24 11.01 1.31
C PHE A 882 17.13 9.80 1.55
N ALA A 883 16.85 8.71 0.86
CA ALA A 883 17.66 7.50 0.86
C ALA A 883 17.75 6.89 -0.54
N ILE A 884 18.82 6.15 -0.78
CA ILE A 884 19.05 5.32 -1.96
C ILE A 884 19.24 3.86 -1.51
N GLY A 885 18.32 2.98 -1.91
CA GLY A 885 18.21 1.66 -1.30
C GLY A 885 18.01 1.76 0.21
N THR A 886 18.93 1.18 1.00
CA THR A 886 18.94 1.30 2.47
C THR A 886 19.87 2.39 3.01
N MET A 887 20.55 3.14 2.14
CA MET A 887 21.54 4.14 2.52
C MET A 887 20.91 5.53 2.62
N SER A 888 21.14 6.23 3.73
CA SER A 888 20.67 7.61 3.92
C SER A 888 21.54 8.62 3.16
N LEU A 889 20.91 9.53 2.43
CA LEU A 889 21.54 10.65 1.74
C LEU A 889 21.49 11.96 2.56
N GLY A 890 20.75 11.96 3.67
CA GLY A 890 20.49 13.13 4.51
C GLY A 890 19.04 13.64 4.36
N SER A 891 18.79 14.86 4.84
CA SER A 891 17.48 15.48 4.80
C SER A 891 17.52 16.95 4.42
N ALA A 892 16.45 17.47 3.84
CA ALA A 892 16.28 18.89 3.53
C ALA A 892 14.87 19.37 3.92
N LEU A 893 14.71 20.67 4.16
CA LEU A 893 13.42 21.27 4.48
C LEU A 893 12.63 21.58 3.20
N ALA A 894 11.34 21.27 3.21
CA ALA A 894 10.41 21.68 2.17
C ALA A 894 10.11 23.18 2.26
N ASP A 895 10.02 23.84 1.10
CA ASP A 895 9.67 25.26 0.99
C ASP A 895 8.18 25.51 1.23
N ALA A 896 7.74 26.77 1.10
CA ALA A 896 6.35 27.16 1.30
C ALA A 896 5.35 26.51 0.32
N SER A 897 5.82 25.95 -0.80
CA SER A 897 5.01 25.19 -1.76
C SER A 897 4.96 23.69 -1.46
N GLY A 898 5.73 23.23 -0.46
CA GLY A 898 5.88 21.80 -0.17
C GLY A 898 6.89 21.10 -1.08
N THR A 899 7.76 21.84 -1.76
CA THR A 899 8.82 21.31 -2.61
C THR A 899 10.11 21.24 -1.82
N VAL A 900 10.82 20.11 -1.91
CA VAL A 900 12.12 19.90 -1.27
C VAL A 900 13.18 19.57 -2.31
N VAL A 901 14.37 20.14 -2.14
CA VAL A 901 15.54 19.91 -2.98
C VAL A 901 16.72 19.53 -2.08
N LEU A 902 17.30 18.36 -2.30
CA LEU A 902 18.52 17.91 -1.63
C LEU A 902 19.61 17.67 -2.67
N THR A 903 20.75 18.35 -2.51
CA THR A 903 21.96 18.03 -3.26
C THR A 903 22.88 17.20 -2.37
N ALA A 904 23.11 15.94 -2.74
CA ALA A 904 23.91 14.99 -1.97
C ALA A 904 24.97 14.30 -2.85
N THR A 905 26.12 13.98 -2.26
CA THR A 905 27.17 13.20 -2.91
C THR A 905 26.91 11.71 -2.69
N LEU A 906 26.90 10.92 -3.77
CA LEU A 906 26.76 9.47 -3.67
C LEU A 906 28.01 8.86 -2.99
N PRO A 907 27.84 7.89 -2.07
CA PRO A 907 28.98 7.20 -1.46
C PRO A 907 29.89 6.56 -2.52
N ALA A 908 31.20 6.59 -2.28
CA ALA A 908 32.17 6.00 -3.19
C ALA A 908 32.06 4.46 -3.28
N ASP A 909 31.44 3.83 -2.28
CA ASP A 909 31.16 2.39 -2.19
C ASP A 909 29.69 2.04 -2.49
N ALA A 910 28.93 2.96 -3.09
CA ALA A 910 27.57 2.69 -3.52
C ALA A 910 27.51 1.49 -4.48
N ALA A 911 26.57 0.57 -4.24
CA ALA A 911 26.37 -0.58 -5.11
C ALA A 911 25.96 -0.11 -6.52
N LEU A 912 26.59 -0.70 -7.55
CA LEU A 912 26.30 -0.37 -8.95
C LEU A 912 24.97 -0.98 -9.40
N GLY A 913 24.30 -0.29 -10.31
CA GLY A 913 23.02 -0.68 -10.91
C GLY A 913 21.86 0.21 -10.49
N GLU A 914 20.65 -0.19 -10.89
CA GLU A 914 19.40 0.48 -10.54
C GLU A 914 19.16 0.42 -9.03
N ALA A 915 18.96 1.58 -8.40
CA ALA A 915 18.62 1.72 -7.00
C ALA A 915 17.38 2.61 -6.85
N ALA A 916 16.46 2.18 -5.97
CA ALA A 916 15.30 2.97 -5.62
C ALA A 916 15.72 4.16 -4.74
N VAL A 917 15.22 5.35 -5.08
CA VAL A 917 15.34 6.56 -4.26
C VAL A 917 14.04 6.76 -3.52
N THR A 918 14.10 6.99 -2.22
CA THR A 918 12.94 7.29 -1.39
C THR A 918 13.12 8.64 -0.69
N ALA A 919 12.06 9.44 -0.65
CA ALA A 919 11.99 10.66 0.15
C ALA A 919 10.80 10.56 1.10
N VAL A 920 11.02 10.73 2.40
CA VAL A 920 9.99 10.53 3.44
C VAL A 920 9.90 11.77 4.33
N GLY A 921 8.71 12.37 4.40
CA GLY A 921 8.42 13.53 5.25
C GLY A 921 8.23 13.14 6.72
N SER A 922 8.80 13.92 7.64
CA SER A 922 8.75 13.68 9.09
C SER A 922 7.40 13.98 9.76
N GLY A 923 6.54 14.77 9.12
CA GLY A 923 5.25 15.23 9.67
C GLY A 923 4.13 14.21 9.45
N THR A 924 3.90 13.82 8.20
CA THR A 924 2.81 12.91 7.81
C THR A 924 3.29 11.51 7.42
N GLY A 925 4.60 11.31 7.23
CA GLY A 925 5.14 10.10 6.63
C GLY A 925 4.89 9.98 5.13
N PHE A 926 4.43 11.06 4.46
CA PHE A 926 4.24 11.07 3.00
C PHE A 926 5.54 10.64 2.30
N THR A 927 5.42 9.67 1.39
CA THR A 927 6.57 9.05 0.73
C THR A 927 6.54 9.35 -0.76
N SER A 928 7.68 9.81 -1.29
CA SER A 928 7.93 9.89 -2.72
C SER A 928 9.00 8.89 -3.14
N THR A 929 8.89 8.34 -4.34
CA THR A 929 9.85 7.39 -4.89
C THR A 929 10.39 7.81 -6.25
N GLY A 930 11.64 7.46 -6.55
CA GLY A 930 12.27 7.57 -7.85
C GLY A 930 13.28 6.44 -8.05
N SER A 931 14.06 6.49 -9.12
CA SER A 931 15.19 5.58 -9.33
C SER A 931 16.39 6.32 -9.86
N VAL A 932 17.56 5.72 -9.66
CA VAL A 932 18.83 6.18 -10.20
C VAL A 932 19.68 4.94 -10.51
N ALA A 933 20.36 4.93 -11.65
CA ALA A 933 21.29 3.88 -12.01
C ALA A 933 22.71 4.32 -11.64
N VAL A 934 23.26 3.80 -10.56
CA VAL A 934 24.64 4.14 -10.15
C VAL A 934 25.61 3.37 -11.06
N LEU A 935 26.33 4.08 -11.94
CA LEU A 935 27.16 3.47 -12.99
C LEU A 935 28.58 4.04 -12.97
N ASN A 936 29.59 3.23 -13.24
CA ASN A 936 30.96 3.71 -13.36
C ASN A 936 31.11 4.65 -14.56
N ALA A 937 31.80 5.77 -14.35
CA ALA A 937 32.15 6.67 -15.43
C ALA A 937 33.08 5.99 -16.45
N THR A 938 32.82 6.23 -17.73
CA THR A 938 33.69 5.80 -18.82
C THR A 938 34.09 6.99 -19.69
N ALA A 939 35.25 6.89 -20.34
CA ALA A 939 35.68 7.82 -21.37
C ALA A 939 36.10 7.03 -22.61
N THR A 940 35.65 7.47 -23.78
CA THR A 940 36.02 6.85 -25.05
C THR A 940 36.92 7.82 -25.82
N THR A 941 37.97 7.30 -26.46
CA THR A 941 38.79 8.05 -27.43
C THR A 941 38.87 7.25 -28.72
N LEU A 942 38.99 7.94 -29.85
CA LEU A 942 39.00 7.30 -31.16
C LEU A 942 40.28 7.62 -31.92
N ALA A 943 40.86 6.60 -32.54
CA ALA A 943 41.97 6.70 -33.47
C ALA A 943 41.65 5.99 -34.79
N LEU A 944 42.19 6.52 -35.89
CA LEU A 944 42.13 5.95 -37.23
C LEU A 944 43.53 5.44 -37.62
N SER A 945 43.62 4.23 -38.17
CA SER A 945 44.88 3.65 -38.66
C SER A 945 44.71 3.06 -40.07
N PRO A 946 45.57 3.44 -41.04
CA PRO A 946 46.54 4.54 -40.96
C PRO A 946 45.84 5.89 -40.71
N GLU A 947 46.54 6.86 -40.13
CA GLU A 947 45.96 8.17 -39.76
C GLU A 947 45.40 8.93 -40.97
N ILE A 948 46.01 8.73 -42.14
CA ILE A 948 45.56 9.27 -43.43
C ILE A 948 45.57 8.12 -44.45
N PRO A 949 44.50 7.30 -44.54
CA PRO A 949 44.40 6.26 -45.55
C PRO A 949 44.26 6.88 -46.95
N GLU A 950 44.76 6.21 -47.98
CA GLU A 950 44.42 6.55 -49.35
C GLU A 950 42.94 6.29 -49.65
N ILE A 951 42.42 6.90 -50.71
CA ILE A 951 41.05 6.65 -51.19
C ILE A 951 40.87 5.15 -51.49
N ASN A 952 39.84 4.55 -50.89
CA ASN A 952 39.53 3.11 -50.91
C ASN A 952 40.60 2.20 -50.29
N GLU A 953 41.52 2.73 -49.48
CA GLU A 953 42.44 1.91 -48.67
C GLU A 953 41.73 1.43 -47.41
N SER A 954 41.91 0.15 -47.05
CA SER A 954 41.39 -0.39 -45.79
C SER A 954 41.89 0.45 -44.62
N ALA A 955 40.98 0.81 -43.72
CA ALA A 955 41.30 1.56 -42.52
C ALA A 955 40.66 0.89 -41.31
N THR A 956 41.32 1.00 -40.16
CA THR A 956 40.81 0.50 -38.88
C THR A 956 40.52 1.66 -37.96
N LEU A 957 39.30 1.70 -37.44
CA LEU A 957 38.90 2.59 -36.36
C LEU A 957 39.09 1.84 -35.04
N THR A 958 39.85 2.44 -34.13
CA THR A 958 40.13 1.88 -32.80
C THR A 958 39.60 2.82 -31.74
N ALA A 959 38.54 2.41 -31.06
CA ALA A 959 38.06 3.07 -29.86
C ALA A 959 38.80 2.51 -28.64
N THR A 960 39.29 3.40 -27.78
CA THR A 960 39.83 3.05 -26.47
C THR A 960 38.87 3.55 -25.41
N VAL A 961 38.31 2.62 -24.64
CA VAL A 961 37.38 2.88 -23.54
C VAL A 961 38.15 2.74 -22.23
N THR A 962 38.15 3.79 -21.42
CA THR A 962 38.77 3.80 -20.10
C THR A 962 37.71 4.01 -19.02
N GLY A 963 37.93 3.45 -17.83
CA GLY A 963 36.97 3.44 -16.73
C GLY A 963 37.20 2.24 -15.83
N ALA A 964 36.48 2.17 -14.70
CA ALA A 964 36.56 1.03 -13.78
C ALA A 964 35.91 -0.24 -14.35
N ASP A 965 34.88 -0.08 -15.18
CA ASP A 965 34.27 -1.14 -15.97
C ASP A 965 34.17 -0.70 -17.43
N THR A 966 34.73 -1.52 -18.32
CA THR A 966 34.85 -1.22 -19.77
C THR A 966 34.25 -2.33 -20.62
N ALA A 967 33.67 -3.37 -20.03
CA ALA A 967 33.03 -4.43 -20.77
C ALA A 967 31.74 -3.90 -21.42
N GLY A 968 31.59 -4.09 -22.73
CA GLY A 968 30.42 -3.64 -23.49
C GLY A 968 30.73 -3.54 -24.97
N THR A 969 29.93 -2.77 -25.70
CA THR A 969 30.02 -2.64 -27.16
C THR A 969 30.16 -1.17 -27.55
N VAL A 970 31.00 -0.90 -28.54
CA VAL A 970 31.19 0.42 -29.17
C VAL A 970 30.58 0.41 -30.56
N GLU A 971 29.80 1.43 -30.90
CA GLU A 971 29.32 1.71 -32.25
C GLU A 971 30.14 2.83 -32.88
N PHE A 972 30.53 2.68 -34.15
CA PHE A 972 31.33 3.66 -34.89
C PHE A 972 30.47 4.34 -35.95
N PHE A 973 30.68 5.63 -36.14
CA PHE A 973 29.92 6.46 -37.07
C PHE A 973 30.83 7.25 -38.01
N ASP A 974 30.31 7.57 -39.20
CA ASP A 974 30.79 8.62 -40.10
C ASP A 974 29.66 9.64 -40.30
N GLY A 975 29.77 10.81 -39.67
CA GLY A 975 28.62 11.69 -39.46
C GLY A 975 27.52 10.99 -38.67
N ASP A 976 26.28 10.99 -39.19
CA ASP A 976 25.14 10.28 -38.56
C ASP A 976 25.01 8.81 -39.03
N SER A 977 25.90 8.35 -39.93
CA SER A 977 25.81 7.00 -40.51
C SER A 977 26.62 5.99 -39.70
N SER A 978 25.95 4.99 -39.14
CA SER A 978 26.63 3.87 -38.46
C SER A 978 27.47 3.05 -39.45
N LEU A 979 28.72 2.82 -39.09
CA LEU A 979 29.68 1.97 -39.81
C LEU A 979 29.67 0.52 -39.27
N GLY A 980 29.20 0.32 -38.04
CA GLY A 980 29.13 -0.97 -37.37
C GLY A 980 29.52 -0.92 -35.89
N THR A 981 29.43 -2.07 -35.23
CA THR A 981 29.69 -2.23 -33.79
C THR A 981 30.84 -3.20 -33.53
N ALA A 982 31.58 -3.00 -32.44
CA ALA A 982 32.59 -3.94 -31.95
C ALA A 982 32.61 -4.04 -30.42
N ASP A 983 32.83 -5.25 -29.90
CA ASP A 983 32.95 -5.48 -28.45
C ASP A 983 34.28 -4.95 -27.92
N VAL A 984 34.25 -4.38 -26.72
CA VAL A 984 35.43 -3.93 -26.00
C VAL A 984 36.17 -5.14 -25.42
N LYS A 985 37.43 -5.31 -25.79
CA LYS A 985 38.34 -6.33 -25.23
C LYS A 985 39.57 -5.63 -24.68
N ALA A 986 39.83 -5.81 -23.38
CA ALA A 986 40.94 -5.16 -22.67
C ALA A 986 40.97 -3.62 -22.86
N GLY A 987 39.80 -2.97 -22.79
CA GLY A 987 39.67 -1.52 -22.93
C GLY A 987 39.72 -1.00 -24.38
N SER A 988 39.71 -1.86 -25.39
CA SER A 988 39.72 -1.43 -26.79
C SER A 988 38.68 -2.17 -27.65
N ALA A 989 38.01 -1.44 -28.54
CA ALA A 989 37.13 -1.96 -29.57
C ALA A 989 37.65 -1.52 -30.95
N THR A 990 37.70 -2.44 -31.91
CA THR A 990 38.23 -2.16 -33.25
C THR A 990 37.22 -2.51 -34.33
N LEU A 991 37.03 -1.60 -35.27
CA LEU A 991 36.23 -1.80 -36.48
C LEU A 991 37.12 -1.64 -37.71
N GLU A 992 37.32 -2.73 -38.45
CA GLU A 992 37.97 -2.69 -39.76
C GLU A 992 36.95 -2.27 -40.82
N VAL A 993 37.36 -1.34 -41.70
CA VAL A 993 36.59 -0.89 -42.88
C VAL A 993 37.38 -1.30 -44.13
N PRO A 994 37.24 -2.55 -44.63
CA PRO A 994 38.11 -3.09 -45.66
C PRO A 994 38.02 -2.36 -47.01
N ALA A 995 36.87 -1.76 -47.31
CA ALA A 995 36.64 -1.03 -48.55
C ALA A 995 37.22 0.40 -48.54
N GLY A 996 37.67 0.88 -47.38
CA GLY A 996 38.16 2.24 -47.19
C GLY A 996 37.10 3.33 -47.37
N PHE A 997 37.56 4.57 -47.39
CA PHE A 997 36.71 5.75 -47.52
C PHE A 997 36.87 6.40 -48.91
N LYS A 998 35.80 7.07 -49.37
CA LYS A 998 35.78 7.76 -50.66
C LYS A 998 36.40 9.15 -50.53
N ALA A 999 36.59 9.84 -51.67
CA ALA A 999 36.99 11.24 -51.62
C ALA A 999 35.85 12.09 -51.02
N GLY A 1000 36.18 12.98 -50.07
CA GLY A 1000 35.21 13.76 -49.32
C GLY A 1000 35.71 14.15 -47.94
N GLU A 1001 34.88 14.86 -47.20
CA GLU A 1001 35.06 15.08 -45.77
C GLU A 1001 34.34 13.97 -45.01
N HIS A 1002 35.05 13.34 -44.08
CA HIS A 1002 34.58 12.29 -43.18
C HIS A 1002 34.78 12.76 -41.73
N SER A 1003 33.85 12.40 -40.85
CA SER A 1003 33.85 12.81 -39.45
C SER A 1003 33.51 11.61 -38.58
N PHE A 1004 34.55 10.94 -38.07
CA PHE A 1004 34.37 9.70 -37.33
C PHE A 1004 34.16 9.95 -35.84
N THR A 1005 33.17 9.26 -35.26
CA THR A 1005 32.96 9.16 -33.82
C THR A 1005 32.74 7.71 -33.42
N ALA A 1006 32.97 7.42 -32.14
CA ALA A 1006 32.74 6.11 -31.54
C ALA A 1006 31.99 6.28 -30.22
N VAL A 1007 30.94 5.48 -30.03
CA VAL A 1007 30.03 5.56 -28.89
C VAL A 1007 30.05 4.23 -28.14
N PHE A 1008 30.56 4.23 -26.91
CA PHE A 1008 30.41 3.11 -25.99
C PHE A 1008 29.00 3.12 -25.39
N GLY A 1009 28.25 2.03 -25.55
CA GLY A 1009 26.88 1.91 -25.03
C GLY A 1009 26.84 1.77 -23.50
N GLN A 1010 25.79 2.30 -22.88
CA GLN A 1010 25.54 2.11 -21.45
C GLN A 1010 25.33 0.62 -21.13
N THR A 1011 25.86 0.16 -20.00
CA THR A 1011 25.65 -1.20 -19.47
C THR A 1011 24.97 -1.14 -18.10
N ALA A 1012 24.79 -2.30 -17.45
CA ALA A 1012 24.24 -2.37 -16.09
C ALA A 1012 25.17 -1.74 -15.02
N SER A 1013 26.44 -1.47 -15.36
CA SER A 1013 27.48 -1.03 -14.43
C SER A 1013 28.36 0.10 -14.96
N ALA A 1014 28.18 0.55 -16.21
CA ALA A 1014 29.02 1.57 -16.85
C ALA A 1014 28.20 2.58 -17.67
N GLN A 1015 28.56 3.86 -17.57
CA GLN A 1015 27.96 4.98 -18.30
C GLN A 1015 28.25 4.91 -19.81
N ARG A 1016 27.34 5.47 -20.62
CA ARG A 1016 27.60 5.77 -22.05
C ARG A 1016 28.71 6.81 -22.16
N SER A 1017 29.66 6.62 -23.07
CA SER A 1017 30.63 7.66 -23.43
C SER A 1017 30.85 7.74 -24.94
N GLU A 1018 31.25 8.93 -25.39
CA GLU A 1018 31.44 9.23 -26.81
C GLU A 1018 32.84 9.79 -27.03
N SER A 1019 33.44 9.42 -28.15
CA SER A 1019 34.81 9.80 -28.48
C SER A 1019 34.94 11.25 -28.92
N ASN A 1020 36.19 11.73 -28.97
CA ASN A 1020 36.54 12.86 -29.81
C ASN A 1020 36.19 12.58 -31.29
N VAL A 1021 35.91 13.64 -32.05
CA VAL A 1021 35.74 13.56 -33.50
C VAL A 1021 37.12 13.39 -34.17
N VAL A 1022 37.26 12.39 -35.03
CA VAL A 1022 38.42 12.22 -35.92
C VAL A 1022 38.02 12.64 -37.32
N GLY A 1023 38.49 13.81 -37.75
CA GLY A 1023 38.24 14.31 -39.10
C GLY A 1023 39.21 13.72 -40.12
N LEU A 1024 38.70 13.31 -41.28
CA LEU A 1024 39.51 12.86 -42.41
C LEU A 1024 39.03 13.56 -43.68
N THR A 1025 39.94 14.22 -44.41
CA THR A 1025 39.65 14.79 -45.72
C THR A 1025 40.46 14.08 -46.79
N LEU A 1026 39.77 13.31 -47.62
CA LEU A 1026 40.38 12.63 -48.76
C LEU A 1026 40.15 13.45 -50.02
N THR A 1027 41.22 14.05 -50.53
CA THR A 1027 41.17 14.84 -51.76
C THR A 1027 41.63 14.02 -52.96
N LYS A 1028 40.92 14.14 -54.08
CA LYS A 1028 41.35 13.53 -55.34
C LYS A 1028 42.62 14.19 -55.84
N GLY A 1029 43.52 13.38 -56.41
CA GLY A 1029 44.71 13.87 -57.11
C GLY A 1029 44.34 14.73 -58.33
N LYS A 1030 45.22 15.66 -58.71
CA LYS A 1030 45.06 16.45 -59.95
C LYS A 1030 45.67 15.71 -61.14
N SER A 1031 44.97 15.74 -62.28
CA SER A 1031 45.45 15.19 -63.54
C SER A 1031 45.86 16.29 -64.52
N GLY A 1032 46.87 16.00 -65.34
CA GLY A 1032 47.32 16.86 -66.44
C GLY A 1032 47.31 16.09 -67.76
N ILE A 1033 46.59 16.59 -68.76
CA ILE A 1033 46.49 15.92 -70.07
C ILE A 1033 47.32 16.63 -71.14
N ALA A 1034 48.07 15.85 -71.92
CA ALA A 1034 48.75 16.30 -73.12
C ALA A 1034 48.17 15.57 -74.34
N LEU A 1035 47.96 16.32 -75.43
CA LEU A 1035 47.47 15.80 -76.71
C LEU A 1035 48.47 16.12 -77.81
N ILE A 1036 48.90 15.10 -78.55
CA ILE A 1036 49.79 15.25 -79.70
C ILE A 1036 49.16 14.55 -80.92
N LEU A 1037 49.17 15.25 -82.06
CA LEU A 1037 48.81 14.68 -83.35
C LEU A 1037 50.08 14.37 -84.14
N ALA A 1038 50.10 13.25 -84.86
CA ALA A 1038 51.24 12.86 -85.70
C ALA A 1038 51.50 13.85 -86.86
N ALA A 1039 50.51 14.67 -87.22
CA ALA A 1039 50.64 15.79 -88.14
C ALA A 1039 49.55 16.83 -87.84
N ASP A 1040 49.90 18.13 -87.91
CA ASP A 1040 49.00 19.28 -87.74
C ASP A 1040 48.23 19.63 -89.02
N THR A 1041 48.68 19.07 -90.15
CA THR A 1041 48.06 19.23 -91.44
C THR A 1041 48.02 17.90 -92.18
N SER A 1042 46.94 17.65 -92.89
CA SER A 1042 46.79 16.45 -93.72
C SER A 1042 46.06 16.80 -95.01
N VAL A 1043 45.98 15.86 -95.95
CA VAL A 1043 45.20 16.04 -97.18
C VAL A 1043 43.98 15.13 -97.12
N TYR A 1044 42.82 15.62 -97.57
CA TYR A 1044 41.59 14.83 -97.61
C TYR A 1044 41.82 13.42 -98.19
N GLY A 1045 41.59 12.39 -97.36
CA GLY A 1045 41.88 10.99 -97.68
C GLY A 1045 43.03 10.34 -96.88
N THR A 1046 43.80 11.09 -96.10
CA THR A 1046 44.85 10.58 -95.19
C THR A 1046 44.38 10.68 -93.75
N GLY A 1047 44.42 9.56 -93.01
CA GLY A 1047 44.08 9.54 -91.59
C GLY A 1047 45.30 9.93 -90.77
N VAL A 1048 45.08 10.50 -89.59
CA VAL A 1048 46.16 10.98 -88.71
C VAL A 1048 46.02 10.28 -87.37
N LYS A 1049 47.10 9.66 -86.89
CA LYS A 1049 47.15 9.11 -85.54
C LYS A 1049 47.37 10.24 -84.54
N GLY A 1050 46.72 10.15 -83.38
CA GLY A 1050 46.97 11.01 -82.23
C GLY A 1050 47.29 10.16 -81.01
N SER A 1051 47.98 10.76 -80.06
CA SER A 1051 48.26 10.17 -78.76
C SER A 1051 47.86 11.17 -77.67
N VAL A 1052 47.30 10.65 -76.59
CA VAL A 1052 47.07 11.37 -75.35
C VAL A 1052 47.91 10.74 -74.25
N ALA A 1053 48.47 11.57 -73.39
CA ALA A 1053 49.14 11.16 -72.17
C ALA A 1053 48.50 11.91 -71.01
N VAL A 1054 48.16 11.20 -69.94
CA VAL A 1054 47.56 11.80 -68.75
C VAL A 1054 48.52 11.55 -67.59
N ALA A 1055 49.07 12.61 -67.01
CA ALA A 1055 49.82 12.50 -65.78
C ALA A 1055 48.86 12.08 -64.65
N ASN A 1056 49.20 11.00 -63.94
CA ASN A 1056 48.36 10.35 -62.92
C ASN A 1056 47.01 9.88 -63.49
N GLY A 1057 47.03 9.22 -64.65
CA GLY A 1057 45.83 8.79 -65.35
C GLY A 1057 45.11 7.61 -64.71
N ASP A 1058 45.79 6.86 -63.84
CA ASP A 1058 45.21 5.77 -63.03
C ASP A 1058 44.39 4.77 -63.88
N GLY A 1059 44.85 4.50 -65.12
CA GLY A 1059 44.16 3.59 -66.05
C GLY A 1059 42.75 4.03 -66.47
N GLY A 1060 42.40 5.30 -66.24
CA GLY A 1060 41.10 5.88 -66.55
C GLY A 1060 40.85 6.10 -68.05
N THR A 1061 39.87 6.91 -68.39
CA THR A 1061 39.45 7.08 -69.79
C THR A 1061 39.59 8.52 -70.27
N VAL A 1062 39.95 8.68 -71.54
CA VAL A 1062 40.06 9.98 -72.21
C VAL A 1062 39.02 10.06 -73.32
N THR A 1063 38.22 11.10 -73.31
CA THR A 1063 37.28 11.43 -74.38
C THR A 1063 37.96 12.37 -75.38
N VAL A 1064 38.10 11.93 -76.64
CA VAL A 1064 38.66 12.73 -77.74
C VAL A 1064 37.56 13.14 -78.70
N SER A 1065 37.43 14.43 -78.99
CA SER A 1065 36.43 14.99 -79.90
C SER A 1065 37.06 15.78 -81.03
N TYR A 1066 36.46 15.70 -82.22
CA TYR A 1066 36.86 16.47 -83.41
C TYR A 1066 35.61 16.77 -84.25
N GLY A 1067 35.28 18.05 -84.39
CA GLY A 1067 34.00 18.46 -84.99
C GLY A 1067 32.81 18.00 -84.13
N SER A 1068 31.87 17.27 -84.72
CA SER A 1068 30.70 16.70 -84.03
C SER A 1068 30.88 15.24 -83.57
N THR A 1069 32.08 14.68 -83.73
CA THR A 1069 32.37 13.26 -83.41
C THR A 1069 33.23 13.19 -82.16
N SER A 1070 32.90 12.27 -81.24
CA SER A 1070 33.73 11.93 -80.08
C SER A 1070 34.03 10.43 -80.03
N VAL A 1071 35.18 10.08 -79.48
CA VAL A 1071 35.64 8.70 -79.25
C VAL A 1071 36.28 8.63 -77.88
N THR A 1072 35.87 7.67 -77.06
CA THR A 1072 36.49 7.41 -75.76
C THR A 1072 37.57 6.35 -75.91
N VAL A 1073 38.75 6.62 -75.36
CA VAL A 1073 39.88 5.69 -75.35
C VAL A 1073 40.31 5.43 -73.91
N LYS A 1074 40.57 4.17 -73.58
CA LYS A 1074 41.09 3.76 -72.27
C LYS A 1074 42.60 3.96 -72.25
N LEU A 1075 43.12 4.52 -71.15
CA LEU A 1075 44.56 4.61 -70.91
C LEU A 1075 45.13 3.21 -70.64
N GLY A 1076 46.29 2.90 -71.22
CA GLY A 1076 47.05 1.69 -70.87
C GLY A 1076 47.88 1.90 -69.61
N ASP A 1077 48.66 0.89 -69.22
CA ASP A 1077 49.46 0.86 -67.97
C ASP A 1077 50.50 1.99 -67.82
N ALA A 1078 50.81 2.70 -68.91
CA ALA A 1078 51.68 3.87 -68.94
C ALA A 1078 50.92 5.21 -68.95
N ASP A 1079 49.62 5.20 -68.62
CA ASP A 1079 48.70 6.34 -68.70
C ASP A 1079 48.70 7.08 -70.05
N THR A 1080 48.86 6.32 -71.12
CA THR A 1080 48.77 6.83 -72.50
C THR A 1080 47.71 6.07 -73.29
N ALA A 1081 47.08 6.75 -74.23
CA ALA A 1081 46.18 6.12 -75.20
C ALA A 1081 46.39 6.70 -76.60
N THR A 1082 46.18 5.87 -77.62
CA THR A 1082 46.26 6.29 -79.02
C THR A 1082 44.88 6.30 -79.67
N PHE A 1083 44.66 7.24 -80.57
CA PHE A 1083 43.44 7.34 -81.36
C PHE A 1083 43.77 7.70 -82.81
N SER A 1084 42.78 7.68 -83.70
CA SER A 1084 42.98 8.04 -85.11
C SER A 1084 41.87 8.94 -85.62
N LEU A 1085 42.24 10.07 -86.23
CA LEU A 1085 41.35 10.87 -87.06
C LEU A 1085 41.07 10.12 -88.37
N PRO A 1086 39.80 9.99 -88.77
CA PRO A 1086 39.42 9.16 -89.90
C PRO A 1086 39.90 9.74 -91.24
N LYS A 1087 40.24 8.86 -92.19
CA LYS A 1087 40.63 9.23 -93.58
C LYS A 1087 39.55 10.02 -94.33
N THR A 1088 38.30 9.91 -93.89
CA THR A 1088 37.11 10.55 -94.47
C THR A 1088 36.82 11.93 -93.88
N LEU A 1089 37.62 12.40 -92.91
CA LEU A 1089 37.46 13.73 -92.32
C LEU A 1089 37.53 14.79 -93.42
N ASN A 1090 36.47 15.59 -93.57
CA ASN A 1090 36.33 16.57 -94.65
C ASN A 1090 37.46 17.62 -94.61
N ALA A 1091 37.72 18.28 -95.74
CA ALA A 1091 38.67 19.38 -95.77
C ALA A 1091 38.14 20.56 -94.95
N GLY A 1092 38.93 21.04 -94.00
CA GLY A 1092 38.54 22.04 -93.02
C GLY A 1092 39.53 22.10 -91.86
N THR A 1093 39.33 23.06 -90.97
CA THR A 1093 40.10 23.18 -89.72
C THR A 1093 39.30 22.55 -88.59
N TYR A 1094 39.92 21.65 -87.84
CA TYR A 1094 39.32 20.97 -86.70
C TYR A 1094 40.10 21.29 -85.44
N ASP A 1095 39.39 21.65 -84.38
CA ASP A 1095 39.93 21.62 -83.03
C ASP A 1095 39.72 20.19 -82.51
N VAL A 1096 40.82 19.43 -82.39
CA VAL A 1096 40.80 18.10 -81.76
C VAL A 1096 40.99 18.33 -80.27
N LYS A 1097 40.00 17.95 -79.47
CA LYS A 1097 39.99 18.17 -78.02
C LYS A 1097 40.05 16.84 -77.29
N ALA A 1098 40.90 16.71 -76.29
CA ALA A 1098 40.97 15.54 -75.41
C ALA A 1098 40.74 15.96 -73.96
N VAL A 1099 39.93 15.19 -73.24
CA VAL A 1099 39.61 15.38 -71.82
C VAL A 1099 39.70 14.04 -71.11
N PHE A 1100 40.51 13.96 -70.06
CA PHE A 1100 40.49 12.83 -69.14
C PHE A 1100 39.26 12.93 -68.24
N ASN A 1101 38.50 11.83 -68.15
CA ASN A 1101 37.19 11.83 -67.49
C ASN A 1101 37.26 11.71 -65.95
N GLY A 1102 38.46 11.55 -65.38
CA GLY A 1102 38.66 11.31 -63.95
C GLY A 1102 38.54 9.84 -63.54
N THR A 1103 38.97 9.53 -62.31
CA THR A 1103 38.71 8.28 -61.58
C THR A 1103 38.12 8.58 -60.20
N ASP A 1104 37.89 7.54 -59.38
CA ASP A 1104 37.59 7.71 -57.95
C ASP A 1104 38.73 8.41 -57.20
N LYS A 1105 39.97 8.28 -57.68
CA LYS A 1105 41.18 8.81 -57.04
C LYS A 1105 41.69 10.10 -57.65
N VAL A 1106 41.33 10.41 -58.90
CA VAL A 1106 41.91 11.53 -59.66
C VAL A 1106 40.82 12.35 -60.35
N ASP A 1107 40.91 13.68 -60.23
CA ASP A 1107 39.98 14.61 -60.88
C ASP A 1107 40.05 14.52 -62.42
N PRO A 1108 38.96 14.83 -63.13
CA PRO A 1108 38.98 15.06 -64.58
C PRO A 1108 40.01 16.13 -64.95
N SER A 1109 40.66 15.98 -66.12
CA SER A 1109 41.64 16.97 -66.57
C SER A 1109 40.95 18.20 -67.19
N GLY A 1110 41.72 19.28 -67.38
CA GLY A 1110 41.36 20.31 -68.36
C GLY A 1110 41.29 19.77 -69.80
N VAL A 1111 40.94 20.64 -70.75
CA VAL A 1111 40.83 20.26 -72.17
C VAL A 1111 42.16 20.50 -72.90
N ALA A 1112 42.84 19.45 -73.34
CA ALA A 1112 43.95 19.59 -74.28
C ALA A 1112 43.43 19.74 -75.72
N THR A 1113 43.85 20.79 -76.42
CA THR A 1113 43.38 21.07 -77.80
C THR A 1113 44.54 21.09 -78.77
N ALA A 1114 44.42 20.36 -79.88
CA ALA A 1114 45.34 20.42 -81.02
C ALA A 1114 44.56 20.84 -82.28
N LYS A 1115 45.10 21.81 -83.03
CA LYS A 1115 44.52 22.21 -84.32
C LYS A 1115 44.98 21.27 -85.41
N HIS A 1116 44.04 20.78 -86.22
CA HIS A 1116 44.32 19.97 -87.39
C HIS A 1116 43.67 20.56 -88.63
N VAL A 1117 44.46 20.81 -89.69
CA VAL A 1117 43.94 21.31 -90.97
C VAL A 1117 43.98 20.22 -92.01
N VAL A 1118 42.80 19.79 -92.47
CA VAL A 1118 42.66 18.90 -93.62
C VAL A 1118 42.58 19.77 -94.89
N LYS A 1119 43.66 19.78 -95.67
CA LYS A 1119 43.74 20.49 -96.97
C LYS A 1119 42.96 19.74 -98.05
N LYS A 1120 42.39 20.48 -98.99
CA LYS A 1120 41.73 19.92 -100.17
C LYS A 1120 42.73 19.12 -101.02
N LYS A 1121 42.32 17.96 -101.54
CA LYS A 1121 43.16 17.16 -102.43
C LYS A 1121 43.25 17.79 -103.82
N ALA A 1122 44.45 17.86 -104.38
CA ALA A 1122 44.67 18.34 -105.74
C ALA A 1122 43.96 17.43 -106.77
N THR A 1123 43.33 18.02 -107.78
CA THR A 1123 42.71 17.29 -108.89
C THR A 1123 43.46 17.53 -110.19
N THR A 1124 43.38 16.58 -111.12
CA THR A 1124 43.93 16.73 -112.48
C THR A 1124 42.80 16.72 -113.50
N ALA A 1125 42.88 17.54 -114.55
CA ALA A 1125 41.87 17.57 -115.61
C ALA A 1125 42.44 17.38 -117.02
N LYS A 1126 41.69 16.68 -117.87
CA LYS A 1126 42.01 16.43 -119.27
C LYS A 1126 40.80 16.73 -120.16
N THR A 1127 41.01 17.46 -121.25
CA THR A 1127 40.00 17.65 -122.29
C THR A 1127 40.30 16.79 -123.50
N SER A 1128 39.31 16.08 -124.01
CA SER A 1128 39.39 15.23 -125.19
C SER A 1128 38.34 15.61 -126.22
N VAL A 1129 38.70 15.51 -127.50
CA VAL A 1129 37.81 15.69 -128.65
C VAL A 1129 38.03 14.53 -129.61
N PRO A 1130 36.98 13.81 -130.06
CA PRO A 1130 37.13 12.75 -131.04
C PRO A 1130 37.52 13.34 -132.40
N GLY A 1131 38.77 13.15 -132.80
CA GLY A 1131 39.32 13.64 -134.08
C GLY A 1131 40.08 14.97 -134.00
N SER A 1132 41.12 15.11 -134.83
CA SER A 1132 41.94 16.33 -134.94
C SER A 1132 41.35 17.38 -135.89
N LYS A 1133 40.25 17.04 -136.59
CA LYS A 1133 39.57 17.89 -137.58
C LYS A 1133 38.07 17.92 -137.31
N ALA A 1134 37.42 19.07 -137.49
CA ALA A 1134 35.96 19.21 -137.43
C ALA A 1134 35.45 20.12 -138.57
N LYS A 1135 34.27 19.81 -139.14
CA LYS A 1135 33.69 20.63 -140.22
C LYS A 1135 33.09 21.92 -139.68
N LYS A 1136 33.29 23.03 -140.40
CA LYS A 1136 32.75 24.36 -140.05
C LYS A 1136 31.23 24.27 -139.87
N GLY A 1137 30.74 24.78 -138.74
CA GLY A 1137 29.30 24.86 -138.47
C GLY A 1137 28.61 23.54 -138.04
N LYS A 1138 29.34 22.42 -137.94
CA LYS A 1138 28.81 21.18 -137.33
C LYS A 1138 29.24 21.07 -135.87
N ASN A 1139 28.43 20.37 -135.08
CA ASN A 1139 28.71 20.07 -133.68
C ASN A 1139 29.71 18.92 -133.58
N PHE A 1140 30.69 19.01 -132.68
CA PHE A 1140 31.56 17.90 -132.32
C PHE A 1140 31.66 17.75 -130.79
N LYS A 1141 31.90 16.52 -130.32
CA LYS A 1141 31.89 16.19 -128.90
C LYS A 1141 33.19 16.64 -128.22
N VAL A 1142 33.07 17.23 -127.04
CA VAL A 1142 34.15 17.55 -126.12
C VAL A 1142 33.89 16.79 -124.82
N THR A 1143 34.83 15.96 -124.39
CA THR A 1143 34.75 15.23 -123.12
C THR A 1143 35.81 15.75 -122.17
N SER A 1144 35.41 16.09 -120.95
CA SER A 1144 36.24 16.56 -119.86
C SER A 1144 36.35 15.48 -118.79
N TYR A 1145 37.59 15.14 -118.43
CA TYR A 1145 37.91 14.21 -117.35
C TYR A 1145 38.51 15.00 -116.19
N VAL A 1146 38.05 14.75 -114.97
CA VAL A 1146 38.57 15.27 -113.70
C VAL A 1146 38.90 14.07 -112.82
N ARG A 1147 40.18 13.86 -112.52
CA ARG A 1147 40.68 12.74 -111.73
C ARG A 1147 41.15 13.23 -110.36
N GLY A 1148 41.09 12.35 -109.36
CA GLY A 1148 41.54 12.64 -107.99
C GLY A 1148 40.82 11.90 -106.86
N ALA A 1149 39.92 10.95 -107.14
CA ALA A 1149 39.11 10.27 -106.13
C ALA A 1149 39.93 9.69 -104.96
N THR A 1150 39.35 9.70 -103.75
CA THR A 1150 39.93 9.10 -102.54
C THR A 1150 38.84 8.42 -101.72
N ALA A 1151 39.16 7.25 -101.17
CA ALA A 1151 38.26 6.48 -100.30
C ALA A 1151 36.85 6.29 -100.90
N GLY A 1152 36.76 6.04 -102.20
CA GLY A 1152 35.48 5.85 -102.92
C GLY A 1152 34.76 7.14 -103.34
N THR A 1153 35.18 8.31 -102.85
CA THR A 1153 34.53 9.60 -103.15
C THR A 1153 35.15 10.28 -104.37
N TYR A 1154 34.37 10.59 -105.41
CA TYR A 1154 34.85 11.26 -106.64
C TYR A 1154 34.73 12.79 -106.57
N PRO A 1155 35.57 13.56 -107.28
CA PRO A 1155 35.37 15.02 -107.43
C PRO A 1155 34.00 15.33 -108.04
N THR A 1156 33.28 16.27 -107.44
CA THR A 1156 31.94 16.70 -107.88
C THR A 1156 31.88 18.22 -108.02
N GLY A 1157 30.95 18.77 -108.78
CA GLY A 1157 30.78 20.22 -108.94
C GLY A 1157 30.84 20.64 -110.40
N THR A 1158 31.38 21.80 -110.70
CA THR A 1158 31.17 22.43 -112.01
C THR A 1158 32.38 22.31 -112.92
N VAL A 1159 32.16 21.89 -114.17
CA VAL A 1159 33.15 21.85 -115.26
C VAL A 1159 32.73 22.78 -116.40
N LYS A 1160 33.54 23.79 -116.70
CA LYS A 1160 33.29 24.81 -117.73
C LYS A 1160 34.16 24.56 -118.97
N VAL A 1161 33.54 24.38 -120.13
CA VAL A 1161 34.21 24.13 -121.42
C VAL A 1161 34.30 25.42 -122.23
N TYR A 1162 35.52 25.90 -122.48
CA TYR A 1162 35.82 27.12 -123.22
C TYR A 1162 36.39 26.80 -124.60
N VAL A 1163 36.01 27.58 -125.60
CA VAL A 1163 36.52 27.48 -126.98
C VAL A 1163 36.99 28.82 -127.49
N LYS A 1164 38.24 28.87 -127.96
CA LYS A 1164 38.85 29.99 -128.66
C LYS A 1164 38.80 29.72 -130.17
N LYS A 1165 38.09 30.57 -130.91
CA LYS A 1165 38.07 30.54 -132.38
C LYS A 1165 39.39 31.10 -132.94
N PRO A 1166 39.77 30.79 -134.19
CA PRO A 1166 40.97 31.36 -134.82
C PRO A 1166 40.96 32.89 -134.77
N GLY A 1167 41.97 33.50 -134.15
CA GLY A 1167 42.12 34.95 -133.97
C GLY A 1167 41.23 35.62 -132.90
N GLY A 1168 40.39 34.88 -132.15
CA GLY A 1168 39.51 35.44 -131.09
C GLY A 1168 39.96 35.08 -129.67
N SER A 1169 39.23 35.46 -128.63
CA SER A 1169 39.45 35.05 -127.21
C SER A 1169 38.74 33.74 -126.85
N TYR A 1170 39.07 33.13 -125.70
CA TYR A 1170 38.34 31.95 -125.20
C TYR A 1170 36.95 32.36 -124.74
N VAL A 1171 35.92 31.78 -125.34
CA VAL A 1171 34.53 32.02 -124.95
C VAL A 1171 33.99 30.75 -124.30
N LEU A 1172 33.32 30.88 -123.15
CA LEU A 1172 32.63 29.77 -122.51
C LEU A 1172 31.55 29.24 -123.47
N LYS A 1173 31.55 27.93 -123.73
CA LYS A 1173 30.58 27.28 -124.61
C LYS A 1173 29.60 26.41 -123.87
N ARG A 1174 30.02 25.79 -122.78
CA ARG A 1174 29.13 25.03 -121.92
C ARG A 1174 29.61 25.01 -120.49
N THR A 1175 28.68 25.03 -119.57
CA THR A 1175 28.88 24.64 -118.18
C THR A 1175 28.24 23.28 -117.98
N LEU A 1176 28.96 22.36 -117.36
CA LEU A 1176 28.54 20.98 -117.09
C LEU A 1176 28.65 20.72 -115.59
N THR A 1177 27.70 19.95 -115.06
CA THR A 1177 27.78 19.46 -113.68
C THR A 1177 28.43 18.09 -113.69
N LEU A 1178 29.48 17.94 -112.89
CA LEU A 1178 30.17 16.70 -112.58
C LEU A 1178 29.56 16.14 -111.29
N SER A 1179 28.71 15.13 -111.41
CA SER A 1179 28.17 14.40 -110.25
C SER A 1179 29.13 13.30 -109.79
N ALA A 1180 28.93 12.77 -108.58
CA ALA A 1180 29.68 11.60 -108.10
C ALA A 1180 29.47 10.38 -109.02
N SER A 1181 28.24 10.19 -109.52
CA SER A 1181 27.89 9.13 -110.47
C SER A 1181 28.60 9.24 -111.82
N SER A 1182 29.03 10.44 -112.21
CA SER A 1182 29.78 10.67 -113.44
C SER A 1182 31.24 10.16 -113.36
N LYS A 1183 31.70 9.70 -112.18
CA LYS A 1183 33.05 9.15 -111.92
C LYS A 1183 34.18 10.01 -112.52
N GLY A 1184 34.07 11.32 -112.43
CA GLY A 1184 35.07 12.24 -112.95
C GLY A 1184 34.97 12.53 -114.46
N VAL A 1185 33.91 12.17 -115.19
CA VAL A 1185 33.82 12.36 -116.65
C VAL A 1185 32.52 13.03 -117.07
N VAL A 1186 32.61 14.12 -117.83
CA VAL A 1186 31.45 14.81 -118.43
C VAL A 1186 31.70 15.14 -119.88
N SER A 1187 30.67 15.21 -120.72
CA SER A 1187 30.84 15.56 -122.14
C SER A 1187 29.75 16.48 -122.67
N THR A 1188 30.07 17.27 -123.69
CA THR A 1188 29.16 18.18 -124.37
C THR A 1188 29.46 18.25 -125.86
N LYS A 1189 28.56 18.83 -126.65
CA LYS A 1189 28.80 19.12 -128.06
C LYS A 1189 29.07 20.62 -128.24
N VAL A 1190 30.06 20.98 -129.04
CA VAL A 1190 30.41 22.37 -129.33
C VAL A 1190 30.47 22.62 -130.84
N LYS A 1191 30.00 23.80 -131.26
CA LYS A 1191 30.01 24.27 -132.66
C LYS A 1191 31.06 25.36 -132.86
N VAL A 1192 31.84 25.25 -133.94
CA VAL A 1192 32.76 26.32 -134.38
C VAL A 1192 32.44 26.73 -135.80
N THR A 1193 32.15 28.02 -136.01
CA THR A 1193 31.65 28.57 -137.27
C THR A 1193 32.71 29.28 -138.11
N LYS A 1194 33.97 29.36 -137.66
CA LYS A 1194 35.08 30.01 -138.39
C LYS A 1194 36.14 28.97 -138.74
N LYS A 1195 36.61 28.96 -140.00
CA LYS A 1195 37.65 28.04 -140.49
C LYS A 1195 39.00 28.37 -139.84
N GLY A 1196 39.83 27.37 -139.55
CA GLY A 1196 41.14 27.50 -138.88
C GLY A 1196 41.24 26.67 -137.59
N THR A 1197 42.32 26.81 -136.81
CA THR A 1197 42.51 26.01 -135.59
C THR A 1197 41.74 26.58 -134.39
N ALA A 1198 40.72 25.86 -133.93
CA ALA A 1198 40.05 26.14 -132.67
C ALA A 1198 40.80 25.52 -131.49
N ARG A 1199 40.83 26.19 -130.34
CA ARG A 1199 41.48 25.70 -129.11
C ARG A 1199 40.45 25.54 -127.99
N ILE A 1200 40.45 24.42 -127.30
CA ILE A 1200 39.41 24.03 -126.34
C ILE A 1200 40.05 23.66 -125.00
N LYS A 1201 39.50 24.15 -123.89
CA LYS A 1201 39.91 23.73 -122.54
C LYS A 1201 38.70 23.55 -121.64
N SER A 1202 38.85 22.72 -120.61
CA SER A 1202 37.84 22.51 -119.58
C SER A 1202 38.41 22.97 -118.24
N VAL A 1203 37.61 23.68 -117.45
CA VAL A 1203 37.98 24.19 -116.13
C VAL A 1203 37.05 23.56 -115.10
N TYR A 1204 37.59 22.75 -114.20
CA TYR A 1204 36.88 22.26 -113.03
C TYR A 1204 37.07 23.23 -111.87
N SER A 1205 35.96 23.65 -111.27
CA SER A 1205 35.96 24.70 -110.25
C SER A 1205 36.39 24.23 -108.85
N GLY A 1206 36.54 22.93 -108.61
CA GLY A 1206 36.75 22.37 -107.26
C GLY A 1206 35.45 22.19 -106.48
N ASN A 1207 35.53 21.58 -105.30
CA ASN A 1207 34.44 21.50 -104.31
C ASN A 1207 34.98 21.60 -102.88
N GLY A 1208 34.19 21.20 -101.87
CA GLY A 1208 34.57 21.19 -100.46
C GLY A 1208 35.89 20.45 -100.19
N ASN A 1209 36.12 19.30 -100.82
CA ASN A 1209 37.25 18.41 -100.52
C ASN A 1209 38.33 18.35 -101.63
N TYR A 1210 38.03 18.87 -102.82
CA TYR A 1210 38.88 18.76 -104.01
C TYR A 1210 39.21 20.14 -104.61
N GLY A 1211 40.48 20.36 -104.96
CA GLY A 1211 40.97 21.61 -105.55
C GLY A 1211 40.50 21.87 -106.98
N LYS A 1212 40.50 23.14 -107.39
CA LYS A 1212 40.21 23.59 -108.77
C LYS A 1212 41.32 23.18 -109.74
N VAL A 1213 40.99 22.87 -110.99
CA VAL A 1213 41.99 22.56 -112.03
C VAL A 1213 41.52 22.96 -113.42
N THR A 1214 42.45 23.42 -114.27
CA THR A 1214 42.19 23.66 -115.70
C THR A 1214 42.91 22.60 -116.53
N SER A 1215 42.21 22.00 -117.49
CA SER A 1215 42.83 21.04 -118.39
C SER A 1215 43.81 21.72 -119.35
N PRO A 1216 44.82 20.99 -119.84
CA PRO A 1216 45.58 21.40 -121.01
C PRO A 1216 44.66 21.74 -122.20
N VAL A 1217 45.11 22.65 -123.06
CA VAL A 1217 44.37 23.11 -124.23
C VAL A 1217 44.45 22.06 -125.34
N LYS A 1218 43.31 21.66 -125.90
CA LYS A 1218 43.23 20.80 -127.08
C LYS A 1218 42.96 21.62 -128.34
N ALA A 1219 43.84 21.53 -129.33
CA ALA A 1219 43.66 22.15 -130.64
C ALA A 1219 42.87 21.23 -131.59
N VAL A 1220 41.93 21.79 -132.35
CA VAL A 1220 41.09 21.10 -133.35
C VAL A 1220 41.06 21.94 -134.62
N LYS A 1221 41.46 21.36 -135.76
CA LYS A 1221 41.50 22.07 -137.05
C LYS A 1221 40.11 22.12 -137.67
N ILE A 1222 39.54 23.30 -137.86
CA ILE A 1222 38.22 23.48 -138.46
C ILE A 1222 38.37 23.56 -139.99
N THR A 1223 37.93 22.52 -140.69
CA THR A 1223 37.95 22.39 -142.16
C THR A 1223 36.67 22.97 -142.78
N LYS A 1224 36.64 23.12 -144.12
CA LYS A 1224 35.40 23.54 -144.83
C LYS A 1224 34.22 22.65 -144.43
#